data_AF-A0A2D9RII0-F1
#
_entry.id   AF-A0A2D9RII0-F1
#
_cell.length_a   1.000
_cell.length_b   1.000
_cell.length_c   1.000
_cell.angle_alpha   90.00
_cell.angle_beta   90.00
_cell.angle_gamma   90.00
#
_symmetry.space_group_name_H-M   'P 1'
#
loop_
_entity.id
_entity.type
_entity.pdbx_description
1 polymer ?
#
loop_
_entity_poly.entity_id
_entity_poly.type
_entity_poly.pdbx_seq_one_letter_code
_entity_poly.pdbx_strand_id
1 'polypeptide(L)'
;MMISKQGSREFSNVFLAEKMDGGLNYSTSLRFSGQTDEPDTSSSTPQTTQAKLGPVDTLPKGDVTIASTGDIRGRVFNDINEDGVRQGYEALIAGRTVFIDENVNGLLDEGERSTITDAGGNYVFEDLPAGAYSIRQIVPTNWRQTSPDHTVFEDYLVLTSDDVGGPAYSWTPIDGIGTALTGVDNESMHLVDLPFGFSFFGELVDQVYVSSNGFLGFSGTNEDVNAPLPSLTGPDGMIAAYWDDLTPTDGQIHYYHDQANDRMMFQFTDVSRLFSTTTLLTFQMILNGNGTIEFQYEDMVPQGHSATVGIENRDNVDAVEFSYNTGSIQSFFAMTFTPNVTNFGPENGALDVYVSAGENIIKADFGTIDVSETTGTISGRVWHDYDGDGIYEAPLEPGISDVFVYADLNENSSWDISEPYTYTSAAGVYRLPDLDAGTYSVIANMPTGGWQNWQQTTPVTTPGVSATSVADRMELMRDLSASSSVDTSQLVELDYSIAHAADELIVKIDQSAASTAAVSALKDSLGATVLKTTVTMGIELWKIDGASLQSAVETLNNSQIIEYVELNYDLKTGDVETQLTPDDTRYDELWGLHNTGQTGGTADADIDAPEAWDITTGNSHIVVGVTDTGVDYTHPDLINNMWVNPGEIAGNGIDDDGNGYVDDIYGYDFINGDGDPMDDNSHGTHVAGTIGAEGNNNLGVVGVAQDVSIAALKFLGSDGYGSSFDAALAVEYATMMGFDITNHSWGGGTYNQVLYDAMELAGQVNGQLIIAAAGNNSRDNDAFPFYPSSYDLDNIIAVAATDHNDDLAWFSQWGETSVDLAAPGVNTLSTVLNGGYGVKNGTSMATPHVAGVAALLKGFAPYLSYQQIKDIILGSADPIASLDGLLVSGGRLNAYNALLDVPEASAHSVTVEVGRTANQNNFGFFGGATTLNDLIKGLDGDDVISAQAGDDRVEAGEGNDVVHGDAGLDTLYGEEGDDILFGDDGNDVLYGGVGDDQQFGGAGDDLLKGSADDDLLDGGTGIDTVDYSGSVEGIALFLGFNAAGGFAAGDTLTNIENVLGTRTHDLIIGDNGSNTFEGDLGRDYLNGQGGNDFLYGYNGYDIIEGGAGDDLIEGGRHDDVLTGGTGADIFLMRGITHADTINDFSKTEGDTLWLAEVIRFADLTIEDDGDGNALISWAGTGGPHSVLLIGNDPADVRANWFTWGEYTGPASTIDLMEGAPKDREMAYAEMIDAGYAQHSLSDVFHIQ
;
A
#
# COMPACT_ATOMS: atom_id res chain seq x y z
N MET A 1 -35.99 -21.20 44.13
CA MET A 1 -35.90 -21.82 45.48
C MET A 1 -36.39 -23.29 45.48
N MET A 2 -35.60 -24.24 44.97
CA MET A 2 -35.40 -25.60 45.52
C MET A 2 -34.32 -26.33 44.69
N ILE A 3 -33.42 -27.05 45.35
CA ILE A 3 -32.20 -27.62 44.75
C ILE A 3 -32.35 -29.14 44.53
N SER A 4 -32.02 -29.62 43.33
CA SER A 4 -31.31 -30.90 43.06
C SER A 4 -31.01 -30.99 41.55
N LYS A 5 -29.80 -30.76 41.05
CA LYS A 5 -28.52 -31.49 41.22
C LYS A 5 -28.43 -32.82 40.46
N GLN A 6 -27.43 -32.88 39.55
CA GLN A 6 -26.61 -34.01 39.10
C GLN A 6 -27.03 -34.91 37.92
N GLY A 7 -26.11 -34.98 36.93
CA GLY A 7 -25.84 -36.17 36.11
C GLY A 7 -26.20 -36.01 34.63
N SER A 8 -25.38 -35.37 33.77
CA SER A 8 -24.06 -35.78 33.24
C SER A 8 -24.09 -36.96 32.26
N ARG A 9 -23.45 -36.79 31.09
CA ARG A 9 -22.99 -37.84 30.12
C ARG A 9 -24.12 -38.48 29.29
N GLU A 10 -23.96 -38.81 28.00
CA GLU A 10 -22.80 -38.72 27.08
C GLU A 10 -23.22 -39.00 25.61
N PHE A 11 -22.40 -38.55 24.66
CA PHE A 11 -22.14 -39.06 23.29
C PHE A 11 -23.29 -39.32 22.29
N SER A 12 -23.36 -38.43 21.30
CA SER A 12 -22.87 -38.58 19.90
C SER A 12 -23.10 -39.87 19.07
N ASN A 13 -23.08 -39.64 17.76
CA ASN A 13 -22.84 -40.57 16.63
C ASN A 13 -24.02 -41.41 16.11
N VAL A 14 -24.19 -41.66 14.80
CA VAL A 14 -23.77 -41.06 13.51
C VAL A 14 -24.28 -42.04 12.41
N PHE A 15 -24.78 -41.50 11.30
CA PHE A 15 -24.87 -42.10 9.96
C PHE A 15 -25.97 -43.10 9.49
N LEU A 16 -26.37 -42.84 8.22
CA LEU A 16 -26.84 -43.73 7.13
C LEU A 16 -28.34 -44.13 7.00
N ALA A 17 -29.02 -43.36 6.14
CA ALA A 17 -29.38 -43.74 4.75
C ALA A 17 -30.74 -44.38 4.37
N GLU A 18 -31.10 -44.06 3.12
CA GLU A 18 -31.99 -44.71 2.15
C GLU A 18 -33.54 -44.66 2.31
N LYS A 19 -34.10 -43.75 1.49
CA LYS A 19 -34.87 -44.05 0.26
C LYS A 19 -36.40 -44.30 0.36
N MET A 20 -37.08 -43.65 -0.58
CA MET A 20 -38.53 -43.59 -0.81
C MET A 20 -39.25 -44.95 -0.96
N ASP A 21 -40.51 -45.05 -0.53
CA ASP A 21 -41.64 -45.38 -1.43
C ASP A 21 -43.05 -45.15 -0.81
N GLY A 22 -44.08 -44.96 -1.64
CA GLY A 22 -45.49 -45.32 -1.35
C GLY A 22 -46.43 -44.27 -0.72
N GLY A 23 -47.13 -43.49 -1.57
CA GLY A 23 -48.19 -42.54 -1.14
C GLY A 23 -49.65 -43.01 -1.26
N LEU A 24 -50.57 -42.03 -1.41
CA LEU A 24 -52.03 -42.09 -1.71
C LEU A 24 -52.99 -42.31 -0.49
N ASN A 25 -53.96 -41.43 -0.20
CA ASN A 25 -55.13 -41.14 -1.05
C ASN A 25 -56.10 -40.04 -0.52
N TYR A 26 -56.97 -39.56 -1.43
CA TYR A 26 -58.20 -38.73 -1.27
C TYR A 26 -58.00 -37.23 -0.94
N SER A 27 -58.06 -36.24 -1.85
CA SER A 27 -58.88 -35.94 -3.05
C SER A 27 -60.18 -35.14 -2.81
N THR A 28 -60.21 -33.89 -3.30
CA THR A 28 -61.44 -33.24 -3.79
C THR A 28 -61.14 -32.34 -5.00
N SER A 29 -61.63 -32.73 -6.18
CA SER A 29 -61.64 -31.97 -7.45
C SER A 29 -62.50 -30.70 -7.31
N LEU A 30 -62.19 -29.51 -7.85
CA LEU A 30 -61.49 -29.06 -9.06
C LEU A 30 -62.21 -29.37 -10.40
N ARG A 31 -62.83 -28.35 -11.01
CA ARG A 31 -63.23 -28.29 -12.44
C ARG A 31 -63.43 -26.84 -12.90
N PHE A 32 -62.50 -26.35 -13.74
CA PHE A 32 -62.67 -25.43 -14.89
C PHE A 32 -61.29 -25.46 -15.60
N SER A 33 -61.08 -26.23 -16.68
CA SER A 33 -61.36 -25.93 -18.10
C SER A 33 -60.42 -24.89 -18.74
N GLY A 34 -59.46 -25.33 -19.58
CA GLY A 34 -58.79 -24.46 -20.57
C GLY A 34 -57.27 -24.62 -20.69
N GLN A 35 -56.82 -25.52 -21.57
CA GLN A 35 -55.61 -25.35 -22.42
C GLN A 35 -56.06 -24.46 -23.62
N THR A 36 -55.25 -23.65 -24.33
CA THR A 36 -53.85 -23.17 -24.34
C THR A 36 -53.89 -21.63 -24.57
N ASP A 37 -52.84 -20.78 -24.47
CA ASP A 37 -51.58 -20.65 -25.22
C ASP A 37 -50.58 -19.70 -24.46
N GLU A 38 -49.37 -19.51 -25.02
CA GLU A 38 -48.14 -18.83 -24.54
C GLU A 38 -48.22 -17.30 -24.23
N PRO A 39 -47.17 -16.66 -23.63
CA PRO A 39 -47.27 -15.41 -22.85
C PRO A 39 -46.94 -14.11 -23.60
N ASP A 40 -47.20 -12.97 -22.95
CA ASP A 40 -46.63 -11.66 -23.29
C ASP A 40 -46.50 -10.77 -22.02
N THR A 41 -45.58 -9.80 -22.09
CA THR A 41 -45.08 -8.92 -21.01
C THR A 41 -45.81 -7.56 -20.97
N SER A 42 -45.78 -6.85 -19.83
CA SER A 42 -45.78 -5.36 -19.73
C SER A 42 -45.91 -4.80 -18.30
N SER A 43 -44.84 -4.12 -17.86
CA SER A 43 -44.74 -2.81 -17.17
C SER A 43 -45.62 -2.35 -15.97
N SER A 44 -44.92 -1.59 -15.12
CA SER A 44 -45.37 -0.42 -14.30
C SER A 44 -45.92 -0.60 -12.85
N THR A 45 -45.00 -0.51 -11.88
CA THR A 45 -44.87 0.51 -10.78
C THR A 45 -46.13 1.18 -10.17
N PRO A 46 -46.19 1.43 -8.82
CA PRO A 46 -45.47 2.59 -8.24
C PRO A 46 -44.95 2.49 -6.77
N GLN A 47 -44.12 3.49 -6.43
CA GLN A 47 -43.49 3.88 -5.14
C GLN A 47 -44.43 3.92 -3.91
N THR A 48 -44.00 3.92 -2.63
CA THR A 48 -43.03 4.78 -1.88
C THR A 48 -42.74 4.12 -0.51
N THR A 49 -41.62 4.36 0.20
CA THR A 49 -41.40 5.52 1.12
C THR A 49 -39.92 5.78 1.46
N GLN A 50 -39.48 7.04 1.32
CA GLN A 50 -38.19 7.58 1.80
C GLN A 50 -38.26 8.08 3.25
N ALA A 51 -37.14 7.95 3.97
CA ALA A 51 -36.51 8.94 4.88
C ALA A 51 -35.29 8.25 5.55
N LYS A 52 -34.10 8.84 5.68
CA LYS A 52 -33.68 10.23 5.49
C LYS A 52 -32.15 10.29 5.22
N LEU A 53 -31.74 10.13 3.96
CA LEU A 53 -30.34 10.30 3.54
C LEU A 53 -29.87 11.73 3.81
N GLY A 54 -28.59 11.87 4.18
CA GLY A 54 -27.87 13.15 4.04
C GLY A 54 -27.79 13.51 2.55
N PRO A 55 -27.57 14.78 2.19
CA PRO A 55 -27.49 15.15 0.78
C PRO A 55 -26.12 14.69 0.24
N VAL A 56 -26.09 14.00 -0.89
CA VAL A 56 -24.87 13.39 -1.47
C VAL A 56 -24.49 14.15 -2.73
N ASP A 57 -23.20 14.30 -3.06
CA ASP A 57 -22.78 15.03 -4.26
C ASP A 57 -21.58 14.44 -5.02
N THR A 58 -21.43 14.81 -6.29
CA THR A 58 -20.56 14.10 -7.23
C THR A 58 -19.24 14.79 -7.58
N LEU A 59 -18.15 14.03 -7.49
CA LEU A 59 -16.82 14.32 -8.06
C LEU A 59 -16.04 13.00 -8.26
N PRO A 60 -15.13 12.91 -9.25
CA PRO A 60 -14.47 11.68 -9.67
C PRO A 60 -13.47 11.16 -8.63
N LYS A 61 -13.14 9.87 -8.76
CA LYS A 61 -12.13 9.19 -7.94
C LYS A 61 -10.84 9.05 -8.77
N GLY A 62 -9.81 9.83 -8.43
CA GLY A 62 -8.49 9.79 -9.08
C GLY A 62 -8.12 11.04 -9.87
N ASP A 63 -6.95 11.00 -10.51
CA ASP A 63 -6.32 12.15 -11.15
C ASP A 63 -6.81 12.42 -12.57
N VAL A 64 -7.17 13.69 -12.84
CA VAL A 64 -7.62 14.15 -14.14
C VAL A 64 -6.41 14.61 -14.95
N THR A 65 -6.04 13.86 -15.99
CA THR A 65 -4.91 14.19 -16.87
C THR A 65 -5.36 15.00 -18.08
N ILE A 66 -4.71 16.15 -18.33
CA ILE A 66 -4.87 16.91 -19.58
C ILE A 66 -3.57 16.91 -20.40
N ALA A 67 -3.66 16.44 -21.65
CA ALA A 67 -2.50 16.21 -22.52
C ALA A 67 -1.90 17.48 -23.16
N SER A 68 -2.58 18.61 -23.06
CA SER A 68 -2.13 19.94 -23.52
C SER A 68 -2.83 21.02 -22.71
N THR A 69 -2.41 22.29 -22.82
CA THR A 69 -3.05 23.38 -22.08
C THR A 69 -4.55 23.44 -22.36
N GLY A 70 -5.37 23.29 -21.32
CA GLY A 70 -6.80 23.11 -21.43
C GLY A 70 -7.55 23.43 -20.14
N ASP A 71 -8.86 23.21 -20.16
CA ASP A 71 -9.73 23.51 -19.03
C ASP A 71 -10.25 22.21 -18.41
N ILE A 72 -10.20 22.08 -17.08
CA ILE A 72 -10.95 21.03 -16.38
C ILE A 72 -12.32 21.60 -16.01
N ARG A 73 -13.39 20.90 -16.41
CA ARG A 73 -14.80 21.26 -16.16
C ARG A 73 -15.55 20.04 -15.62
N GLY A 74 -16.62 20.30 -14.89
CA GLY A 74 -17.57 19.30 -14.39
C GLY A 74 -18.79 19.98 -13.74
N ARG A 75 -19.74 19.17 -13.25
CA ARG A 75 -20.97 19.67 -12.61
C ARG A 75 -21.29 18.90 -11.34
N VAL A 76 -21.43 19.61 -10.21
CA VAL A 76 -21.78 19.02 -8.91
C VAL A 76 -23.30 19.03 -8.73
N PHE A 77 -23.89 17.87 -8.46
CA PHE A 77 -25.33 17.66 -8.30
C PHE A 77 -25.64 16.75 -7.13
N ASN A 78 -26.88 16.80 -6.63
CA ASN A 78 -27.32 16.02 -5.49
C ASN A 78 -27.76 14.62 -5.94
N ASP A 79 -26.84 13.67 -5.89
CA ASP A 79 -27.04 12.26 -6.23
C ASP A 79 -27.95 11.59 -5.17
N ILE A 80 -29.15 11.17 -5.54
CA ILE A 80 -30.18 10.68 -4.58
C ILE A 80 -30.14 9.16 -4.46
N ASN A 81 -29.60 8.46 -5.45
CA ASN A 81 -29.55 7.00 -5.54
C ASN A 81 -28.12 6.44 -5.48
N GLU A 82 -27.11 7.29 -5.37
CA GLU A 82 -25.69 6.99 -5.19
C GLU A 82 -25.03 6.26 -6.39
N ASP A 83 -25.58 6.45 -7.60
CA ASP A 83 -25.04 5.82 -8.82
C ASP A 83 -24.01 6.69 -9.57
N GLY A 84 -23.75 7.92 -9.10
CA GLY A 84 -22.80 8.85 -9.70
C GLY A 84 -23.24 9.44 -11.05
N VAL A 85 -24.43 9.09 -11.60
CA VAL A 85 -24.89 9.45 -12.94
C VAL A 85 -26.13 10.33 -12.87
N ARG A 86 -26.01 11.60 -13.27
CA ARG A 86 -27.07 12.57 -13.02
C ARG A 86 -28.42 12.27 -13.67
N GLN A 87 -29.47 12.12 -12.86
CA GLN A 87 -30.85 11.98 -13.35
C GLN A 87 -31.62 13.32 -13.36
N GLY A 88 -32.66 13.42 -14.20
CA GLY A 88 -33.42 14.66 -14.40
C GLY A 88 -34.16 15.21 -13.16
N TYR A 89 -34.35 14.41 -12.11
CA TYR A 89 -34.95 14.84 -10.84
C TYR A 89 -33.94 15.33 -9.79
N GLU A 90 -32.64 15.27 -10.09
CA GLU A 90 -31.57 15.57 -9.14
C GLU A 90 -31.16 17.04 -9.15
N ALA A 91 -31.00 17.60 -7.96
CA ALA A 91 -30.84 19.03 -7.76
C ALA A 91 -29.39 19.48 -7.95
N LEU A 92 -29.16 20.50 -8.78
CA LEU A 92 -27.84 21.08 -9.01
C LEU A 92 -27.36 21.87 -7.79
N ILE A 93 -26.07 21.75 -7.43
CA ILE A 93 -25.52 22.30 -6.18
C ILE A 93 -24.68 23.53 -6.46
N ALA A 94 -25.25 24.70 -6.15
CA ALA A 94 -24.57 25.98 -6.27
C ALA A 94 -23.80 26.35 -4.99
N GLY A 95 -22.63 26.96 -5.13
CA GLY A 95 -21.84 27.47 -4.01
C GLY A 95 -20.92 26.45 -3.33
N ARG A 96 -20.67 25.28 -3.94
CA ARG A 96 -19.70 24.28 -3.49
C ARG A 96 -18.29 24.72 -3.90
N THR A 97 -17.30 24.64 -3.00
CA THR A 97 -15.90 24.89 -3.33
C THR A 97 -15.27 23.62 -3.87
N VAL A 98 -14.72 23.69 -5.09
CA VAL A 98 -13.96 22.62 -5.76
C VAL A 98 -12.51 23.10 -5.88
N PHE A 99 -11.52 22.23 -5.69
CA PHE A 99 -10.11 22.58 -5.70
C PHE A 99 -9.21 21.51 -6.34
N ILE A 100 -8.00 21.92 -6.71
CA ILE A 100 -6.91 21.05 -7.15
C ILE A 100 -6.04 20.78 -5.93
N ASP A 101 -6.00 19.52 -5.51
CA ASP A 101 -5.13 19.00 -4.46
C ASP A 101 -3.74 18.75 -5.06
N GLU A 102 -2.79 19.66 -4.81
CA GLU A 102 -1.46 19.64 -5.46
C GLU A 102 -0.44 18.77 -4.70
N ASN A 103 -0.76 18.36 -3.46
CA ASN A 103 0.13 17.54 -2.61
C ASN A 103 -0.48 16.17 -2.21
N VAL A 104 -1.69 15.89 -2.68
CA VAL A 104 -2.46 14.64 -2.50
C VAL A 104 -2.91 14.39 -1.05
N ASN A 105 -2.91 15.41 -0.18
CA ASN A 105 -3.28 15.27 1.23
C ASN A 105 -4.80 15.33 1.51
N GLY A 106 -5.60 15.74 0.51
CA GLY A 106 -7.07 15.79 0.61
C GLY A 106 -7.68 17.01 1.30
N LEU A 107 -6.88 17.99 1.69
CA LEU A 107 -7.28 19.24 2.33
C LEU A 107 -7.04 20.42 1.38
N LEU A 108 -7.86 21.48 1.45
CA LEU A 108 -7.58 22.71 0.71
C LEU A 108 -6.49 23.52 1.41
N ASP A 109 -5.29 23.51 0.83
CA ASP A 109 -4.11 24.19 1.38
C ASP A 109 -3.88 25.63 0.84
N GLU A 110 -3.07 26.41 1.56
CA GLU A 110 -2.75 27.80 1.18
C GLU A 110 -1.79 27.86 -0.03
N GLY A 111 -2.39 27.82 -1.23
CA GLY A 111 -1.69 27.93 -2.51
C GLY A 111 -2.45 27.25 -3.66
N GLU A 112 -3.30 26.28 -3.31
CA GLU A 112 -4.04 25.44 -4.23
C GLU A 112 -5.12 26.18 -5.02
N ARG A 113 -5.30 25.78 -6.27
CA ARG A 113 -6.28 26.41 -7.16
C ARG A 113 -7.68 25.94 -6.81
N SER A 114 -8.53 26.85 -6.34
CA SER A 114 -9.94 26.57 -6.02
C SER A 114 -10.92 27.45 -6.82
N THR A 115 -12.14 26.94 -6.97
CA THR A 115 -13.26 27.55 -7.70
C THR A 115 -14.58 27.24 -6.97
N ILE A 116 -15.67 27.92 -7.33
CA ILE A 116 -16.98 27.76 -6.67
C ILE A 116 -18.06 27.48 -7.72
N THR A 117 -18.89 26.45 -7.49
CA THR A 117 -19.95 26.05 -8.42
C THR A 117 -21.01 27.13 -8.63
N ASP A 118 -21.44 27.30 -9.89
CA ASP A 118 -22.43 28.31 -10.26
C ASP A 118 -23.88 27.89 -9.95
N ALA A 119 -24.86 28.70 -10.35
CA ALA A 119 -26.28 28.42 -10.11
C ALA A 119 -26.82 27.15 -10.81
N GLY A 120 -26.05 26.55 -11.73
CA GLY A 120 -26.31 25.27 -12.36
C GLY A 120 -25.32 24.17 -11.93
N GLY A 121 -24.60 24.35 -10.82
CA GLY A 121 -23.64 23.38 -10.30
C GLY A 121 -22.33 23.28 -11.07
N ASN A 122 -22.13 24.10 -12.12
CA ASN A 122 -20.95 23.99 -12.99
C ASN A 122 -19.72 24.57 -12.30
N TYR A 123 -18.57 23.92 -12.46
CA TYR A 123 -17.27 24.47 -12.11
C TYR A 123 -16.29 24.41 -13.30
N VAL A 124 -15.26 25.25 -13.24
CA VAL A 124 -14.19 25.28 -14.23
C VAL A 124 -12.86 25.72 -13.60
N PHE A 125 -11.79 25.05 -14.02
CA PHE A 125 -10.41 25.49 -13.90
C PHE A 125 -9.87 25.78 -15.30
N GLU A 126 -9.75 27.07 -15.65
CA GLU A 126 -9.29 27.50 -16.98
C GLU A 126 -7.76 27.55 -17.07
N ASP A 127 -7.22 27.41 -18.29
CA ASP A 127 -5.79 27.58 -18.61
C ASP A 127 -4.85 26.72 -17.71
N LEU A 128 -5.19 25.46 -17.48
CA LEU A 128 -4.32 24.51 -16.79
C LEU A 128 -3.23 23.99 -17.75
N PRO A 129 -1.94 23.95 -17.34
CA PRO A 129 -0.87 23.29 -18.09
C PRO A 129 -1.13 21.79 -18.35
N ALA A 130 -0.36 21.19 -19.27
CA ALA A 130 -0.39 19.73 -19.40
C ALA A 130 0.13 19.06 -18.11
N GLY A 131 -0.62 18.09 -17.59
CA GLY A 131 -0.33 17.44 -16.30
C GLY A 131 -1.51 16.62 -15.78
N ALA A 132 -1.27 15.85 -14.72
CA ALA A 132 -2.27 15.19 -13.90
C ALA A 132 -2.69 16.12 -12.75
N TYR A 133 -3.98 16.11 -12.40
CA TYR A 133 -4.58 16.99 -11.40
C TYR A 133 -5.58 16.22 -10.53
N SER A 134 -5.30 16.09 -9.25
CA SER A 134 -6.25 15.54 -8.27
C SER A 134 -7.34 16.60 -7.98
N ILE A 135 -8.60 16.33 -8.36
CA ILE A 135 -9.71 17.29 -8.19
C ILE A 135 -10.57 16.87 -7.00
N ARG A 136 -10.71 17.75 -5.99
CA ARG A 136 -11.52 17.52 -4.79
C ARG A 136 -12.50 18.65 -4.53
N GLN A 137 -13.37 18.50 -3.54
CA GLN A 137 -14.27 19.57 -3.07
C GLN A 137 -14.29 19.63 -1.55
N ILE A 138 -14.66 20.80 -1.03
CA ILE A 138 -14.99 20.94 0.38
C ILE A 138 -16.45 20.47 0.56
N VAL A 139 -16.58 19.20 0.91
CA VAL A 139 -17.84 18.56 1.30
C VAL A 139 -18.25 19.11 2.68
N PRO A 140 -19.45 19.72 2.83
CA PRO A 140 -19.92 20.16 4.14
C PRO A 140 -20.19 18.97 5.06
N THR A 141 -20.11 19.18 6.38
CA THR A 141 -20.64 18.24 7.36
C THR A 141 -22.07 17.81 6.98
N ASN A 142 -22.32 16.50 7.05
CA ASN A 142 -23.53 15.79 6.59
C ASN A 142 -23.71 15.59 5.07
N TRP A 143 -22.73 15.94 4.23
CA TRP A 143 -22.70 15.50 2.83
C TRP A 143 -21.70 14.35 2.63
N ARG A 144 -21.98 13.46 1.68
CA ARG A 144 -21.06 12.41 1.22
C ARG A 144 -20.77 12.62 -0.26
N GLN A 145 -19.53 12.39 -0.69
CA GLN A 145 -19.18 12.42 -2.10
C GLN A 145 -19.39 11.04 -2.74
N THR A 146 -20.05 11.00 -3.89
CA THR A 146 -20.05 9.88 -4.85
C THR A 146 -19.20 10.23 -6.06
N SER A 147 -18.83 9.23 -6.85
CA SER A 147 -18.04 9.40 -8.07
C SER A 147 -18.74 8.71 -9.24
N PRO A 148 -18.71 9.27 -10.46
CA PRO A 148 -19.20 8.56 -11.63
C PRO A 148 -18.39 7.28 -11.81
N ASP A 149 -19.07 6.13 -11.83
CA ASP A 149 -18.44 4.88 -12.21
C ASP A 149 -18.38 4.85 -13.74
N HIS A 150 -17.22 5.23 -14.29
CA HIS A 150 -17.03 5.31 -15.73
C HIS A 150 -17.14 3.91 -16.33
N THR A 151 -18.28 3.61 -16.95
CA THR A 151 -18.49 2.35 -17.66
C THR A 151 -17.59 2.30 -18.89
N VAL A 152 -16.39 1.75 -18.69
CA VAL A 152 -15.46 1.39 -19.76
C VAL A 152 -15.97 0.10 -20.40
N PHE A 153 -16.68 0.25 -21.51
CA PHE A 153 -16.96 -0.86 -22.41
C PHE A 153 -15.71 -1.12 -23.26
N GLU A 154 -15.39 -2.38 -23.57
CA GLU A 154 -14.08 -2.79 -24.12
C GLU A 154 -13.64 -1.96 -25.35
N ASP A 155 -14.58 -1.59 -26.22
CA ASP A 155 -14.30 -0.88 -27.48
C ASP A 155 -14.47 0.67 -27.44
N TYR A 156 -15.18 1.23 -26.45
CA TYR A 156 -15.54 2.67 -26.46
C TYR A 156 -15.61 3.29 -25.06
N LEU A 157 -14.87 4.38 -24.85
CA LEU A 157 -14.99 5.26 -23.69
C LEU A 157 -16.18 6.22 -23.85
N VAL A 158 -17.08 6.20 -22.87
CA VAL A 158 -18.20 7.14 -22.76
C VAL A 158 -17.84 8.28 -21.79
N LEU A 159 -18.10 9.52 -22.21
CA LEU A 159 -18.01 10.71 -21.36
C LEU A 159 -19.19 11.64 -21.64
N THR A 160 -19.74 12.27 -20.60
CA THR A 160 -20.86 13.21 -20.65
C THR A 160 -20.45 14.61 -20.21
N SER A 161 -21.26 15.62 -20.52
CA SER A 161 -21.03 17.01 -20.08
C SER A 161 -21.20 17.24 -18.57
N ASP A 162 -21.66 16.23 -17.83
CA ASP A 162 -21.73 16.25 -16.37
C ASP A 162 -20.45 15.64 -15.74
N ASP A 163 -19.72 14.80 -16.49
CA ASP A 163 -18.45 14.17 -16.07
C ASP A 163 -17.24 15.12 -16.14
N VAL A 164 -16.21 14.80 -15.38
CA VAL A 164 -15.02 15.65 -15.25
C VAL A 164 -14.06 15.45 -16.42
N GLY A 165 -13.80 16.53 -17.15
CA GLY A 165 -13.09 16.47 -18.43
C GLY A 165 -13.95 15.98 -19.59
N GLY A 166 -15.26 15.79 -19.37
CA GLY A 166 -16.20 15.39 -20.42
C GLY A 166 -16.52 16.47 -21.46
N PRO A 167 -17.24 16.12 -22.53
CA PRO A 167 -17.49 17.01 -23.67
C PRO A 167 -18.30 18.26 -23.31
N ALA A 168 -17.88 19.41 -23.83
CA ALA A 168 -18.62 20.64 -23.68
C ALA A 168 -19.89 20.65 -24.55
N TYR A 169 -21.03 21.01 -23.95
CA TYR A 169 -22.23 21.33 -24.72
C TYR A 169 -21.98 22.56 -25.63
N SER A 170 -22.14 22.39 -26.94
CA SER A 170 -21.69 23.35 -27.96
C SER A 170 -22.56 23.30 -29.23
N TRP A 171 -23.76 23.86 -29.14
CA TRP A 171 -24.71 23.82 -30.25
C TRP A 171 -24.30 24.66 -31.47
N THR A 172 -24.19 24.01 -32.62
CA THR A 172 -23.94 24.67 -33.92
C THR A 172 -25.11 24.36 -34.87
N PRO A 173 -26.10 25.26 -35.04
CA PRO A 173 -27.28 24.97 -35.84
C PRO A 173 -26.97 24.85 -37.34
N ILE A 174 -27.34 23.72 -37.94
CA ILE A 174 -27.12 23.41 -39.36
C ILE A 174 -28.38 23.54 -40.24
N ASP A 175 -29.54 23.88 -39.68
CA ASP A 175 -30.79 24.12 -40.43
C ASP A 175 -30.66 25.22 -41.51
N GLY A 176 -29.80 26.21 -41.28
CA GLY A 176 -29.52 27.29 -42.23
C GLY A 176 -28.45 27.01 -43.30
N ILE A 177 -27.69 25.91 -43.17
CA ILE A 177 -26.49 25.64 -44.01
C ILE A 177 -26.39 24.19 -44.54
N GLY A 178 -27.08 23.24 -43.90
CA GLY A 178 -27.12 21.83 -44.24
C GLY A 178 -28.11 21.49 -45.35
N THR A 179 -28.13 20.22 -45.73
CA THR A 179 -29.06 19.66 -46.71
C THR A 179 -30.24 19.04 -45.98
N ALA A 180 -31.44 19.57 -46.22
CA ALA A 180 -32.69 19.03 -45.66
C ALA A 180 -33.05 17.68 -46.31
N LEU A 181 -33.41 16.70 -45.49
CA LEU A 181 -34.05 15.47 -45.97
C LEU A 181 -35.50 15.78 -46.39
N THR A 182 -35.89 15.33 -47.58
CA THR A 182 -37.20 15.66 -48.16
C THR A 182 -38.07 14.44 -48.34
N GLY A 183 -39.31 14.50 -47.81
CA GLY A 183 -40.28 13.41 -47.93
C GLY A 183 -40.24 12.40 -46.79
N VAL A 184 -39.65 12.77 -45.65
CA VAL A 184 -39.58 11.97 -44.44
C VAL A 184 -40.97 11.81 -43.81
N ASP A 185 -41.41 10.56 -43.63
CA ASP A 185 -42.49 10.13 -42.73
C ASP A 185 -41.90 9.34 -41.54
N ASN A 186 -42.73 8.86 -40.61
CA ASN A 186 -42.29 8.13 -39.41
C ASN A 186 -41.77 6.71 -39.70
N GLU A 187 -41.82 6.25 -40.96
CA GLU A 187 -41.21 4.99 -41.40
C GLU A 187 -40.02 5.20 -42.36
N SER A 188 -39.51 6.43 -42.53
CA SER A 188 -38.49 6.77 -43.52
C SER A 188 -37.05 6.49 -43.10
N MET A 189 -36.27 5.90 -44.02
CA MET A 189 -34.82 5.75 -43.96
C MET A 189 -34.15 6.42 -45.17
N HIS A 190 -33.18 7.29 -44.92
CA HIS A 190 -32.48 8.06 -45.96
C HIS A 190 -30.98 7.78 -45.99
N LEU A 191 -30.51 7.15 -47.08
CA LEU A 191 -29.09 6.93 -47.32
C LEU A 191 -28.36 8.26 -47.56
N VAL A 192 -27.29 8.49 -46.81
CA VAL A 192 -26.40 9.64 -46.91
C VAL A 192 -24.95 9.13 -47.06
N ASP A 193 -24.27 9.59 -48.12
CA ASP A 193 -22.84 9.33 -48.32
C ASP A 193 -22.03 10.11 -47.26
N LEU A 194 -21.13 9.43 -46.54
CA LEU A 194 -20.17 10.07 -45.65
C LEU A 194 -19.00 10.67 -46.48
N PRO A 195 -18.45 11.82 -46.06
CA PRO A 195 -17.40 12.50 -46.83
C PRO A 195 -16.00 11.91 -46.62
N PHE A 196 -15.83 11.08 -45.60
CA PHE A 196 -14.65 10.31 -45.23
C PHE A 196 -15.09 8.90 -44.83
N GLY A 197 -14.15 7.94 -44.77
CA GLY A 197 -14.42 6.64 -44.17
C GLY A 197 -14.45 6.78 -42.65
N PHE A 198 -15.61 6.58 -42.06
CA PHE A 198 -15.83 6.66 -40.62
C PHE A 198 -15.59 5.28 -40.00
N SER A 199 -14.70 5.18 -39.01
CA SER A 199 -14.48 3.91 -38.29
C SER A 199 -15.55 3.74 -37.21
N PHE A 200 -16.26 2.61 -37.23
CA PHE A 200 -17.31 2.26 -36.28
C PHE A 200 -17.23 0.78 -35.94
N PHE A 201 -16.93 0.44 -34.68
CA PHE A 201 -16.58 -0.93 -34.26
C PHE A 201 -15.61 -1.61 -35.26
N GLY A 202 -14.53 -0.91 -35.61
CA GLY A 202 -13.50 -1.41 -36.54
C GLY A 202 -13.82 -1.31 -38.02
N GLU A 203 -15.09 -1.38 -38.40
CA GLU A 203 -15.46 -1.30 -39.80
C GLU A 203 -15.36 0.12 -40.35
N LEU A 204 -14.77 0.26 -41.54
CA LEU A 204 -14.76 1.53 -42.25
C LEU A 204 -16.07 1.71 -43.02
N VAL A 205 -16.87 2.69 -42.61
CA VAL A 205 -18.18 3.00 -43.18
C VAL A 205 -18.10 4.27 -44.05
N ASP A 206 -18.60 4.19 -45.28
CA ASP A 206 -18.68 5.33 -46.22
C ASP A 206 -20.13 5.81 -46.48
N GLN A 207 -21.14 5.13 -45.92
CA GLN A 207 -22.56 5.50 -46.03
C GLN A 207 -23.35 5.15 -44.76
N VAL A 208 -24.31 5.99 -44.37
CA VAL A 208 -25.26 5.73 -43.26
C VAL A 208 -26.70 5.95 -43.70
N TYR A 209 -27.64 5.21 -43.12
CA TYR A 209 -29.07 5.45 -43.25
C TYR A 209 -29.55 6.30 -42.06
N VAL A 210 -30.01 7.51 -42.33
CA VAL A 210 -30.63 8.38 -41.33
C VAL A 210 -32.09 7.96 -41.15
N SER A 211 -32.45 7.52 -39.93
CA SER A 211 -33.83 7.19 -39.59
C SER A 211 -34.64 8.42 -39.24
N SER A 212 -35.95 8.38 -39.56
CA SER A 212 -36.96 9.26 -38.99
C SER A 212 -37.02 9.20 -37.45
N ASN A 213 -36.66 8.05 -36.88
CA ASN A 213 -36.88 7.63 -35.49
C ASN A 213 -35.65 7.84 -34.59
N GLY A 214 -34.81 8.83 -34.94
CA GLY A 214 -33.77 9.37 -34.06
C GLY A 214 -32.48 8.56 -33.90
N PHE A 215 -32.23 7.64 -34.83
CA PHE A 215 -30.98 6.88 -34.94
C PHE A 215 -30.37 6.96 -36.35
N LEU A 216 -29.08 6.60 -36.46
CA LEU A 216 -28.44 6.24 -37.72
C LEU A 216 -28.25 4.72 -37.75
N GLY A 217 -28.61 4.08 -38.85
CA GLY A 217 -28.42 2.64 -39.06
C GLY A 217 -27.49 2.34 -40.24
N PHE A 218 -26.92 1.13 -40.27
CA PHE A 218 -26.09 0.67 -41.39
C PHE A 218 -26.84 -0.25 -42.35
N SER A 219 -28.01 -0.76 -41.93
CA SER A 219 -29.00 -1.40 -42.79
C SER A 219 -30.11 -0.43 -43.23
N GLY A 220 -30.83 -0.77 -44.31
CA GLY A 220 -31.97 0.02 -44.81
C GLY A 220 -33.29 -0.22 -44.06
N THR A 221 -33.22 -0.75 -42.84
CA THR A 221 -34.34 -1.24 -42.03
C THR A 221 -34.70 -0.18 -41.00
N ASN A 222 -35.98 0.17 -40.87
CA ASN A 222 -36.44 1.14 -39.89
C ASN A 222 -37.37 0.48 -38.88
N GLU A 223 -37.18 0.80 -37.61
CA GLU A 223 -38.00 0.31 -36.49
C GLU A 223 -38.47 1.51 -35.66
N ASP A 224 -39.74 1.50 -35.27
CA ASP A 224 -40.43 2.55 -34.51
C ASP A 224 -40.53 2.25 -33.00
N VAL A 225 -40.35 0.99 -32.60
CA VAL A 225 -40.35 0.56 -31.20
C VAL A 225 -38.92 0.43 -30.68
N ASN A 226 -38.57 1.20 -29.65
CA ASN A 226 -37.26 1.15 -29.04
C ASN A 226 -37.08 -0.08 -28.12
N ALA A 227 -35.85 -0.58 -28.05
CA ALA A 227 -35.44 -1.76 -27.28
C ALA A 227 -34.08 -1.48 -26.59
N PRO A 228 -33.70 -2.24 -25.55
CA PRO A 228 -32.37 -2.14 -24.98
C PRO A 228 -31.31 -2.68 -25.97
N LEU A 229 -30.05 -2.27 -25.78
CA LEU A 229 -28.89 -2.72 -26.53
C LEU A 229 -28.04 -3.73 -25.72
N PRO A 230 -27.41 -4.74 -26.36
CA PRO A 230 -27.54 -5.10 -27.77
C PRO A 230 -28.93 -5.66 -28.10
N SER A 231 -29.47 -5.23 -29.25
CA SER A 231 -30.84 -5.52 -29.69
C SER A 231 -30.87 -6.66 -30.71
N LEU A 232 -31.07 -7.89 -30.22
CA LEU A 232 -31.23 -9.10 -31.05
C LEU A 232 -32.42 -9.06 -32.04
N THR A 233 -33.26 -8.01 -31.98
CA THR A 233 -34.39 -7.76 -32.88
C THR A 233 -34.40 -6.36 -33.49
N GLY A 234 -33.39 -5.54 -33.21
CA GLY A 234 -33.23 -4.19 -33.76
C GLY A 234 -32.63 -4.19 -35.18
N PRO A 235 -32.41 -3.01 -35.78
CA PRO A 235 -31.68 -2.88 -37.05
C PRO A 235 -30.21 -3.30 -36.92
N ASP A 236 -29.67 -3.96 -37.94
CA ASP A 236 -28.23 -4.34 -38.01
C ASP A 236 -27.32 -3.11 -37.87
N GLY A 237 -26.70 -2.93 -36.70
CA GLY A 237 -25.83 -1.83 -36.29
C GLY A 237 -26.51 -0.46 -36.20
N MET A 238 -26.26 0.25 -35.09
CA MET A 238 -26.98 1.48 -34.76
C MET A 238 -26.16 2.52 -34.00
N ILE A 239 -26.44 3.79 -34.29
CA ILE A 239 -26.05 4.95 -33.48
C ILE A 239 -27.34 5.65 -33.06
N ALA A 240 -27.78 5.44 -31.82
CA ALA A 240 -29.05 5.93 -31.29
C ALA A 240 -28.83 7.11 -30.34
N ALA A 241 -29.08 8.34 -30.80
CA ALA A 241 -29.11 9.51 -29.92
C ALA A 241 -30.47 9.69 -29.23
N TYR A 242 -31.55 9.24 -29.87
CA TYR A 242 -32.89 9.18 -29.29
C TYR A 242 -33.76 8.19 -30.10
N TRP A 243 -33.57 6.87 -29.92
CA TRP A 243 -34.41 5.89 -30.62
C TRP A 243 -35.78 5.76 -29.94
N ASP A 244 -36.85 6.14 -30.64
CA ASP A 244 -38.25 6.20 -30.19
C ASP A 244 -39.17 6.41 -31.43
N ASP A 245 -40.49 6.30 -31.26
CA ASP A 245 -41.48 6.52 -32.32
C ASP A 245 -41.64 8.03 -32.61
N LEU A 246 -40.83 8.54 -33.55
CA LEU A 246 -40.75 9.96 -33.89
C LEU A 246 -41.54 10.32 -35.14
N THR A 247 -42.11 11.52 -35.12
CA THR A 247 -42.94 12.09 -36.19
C THR A 247 -42.27 13.33 -36.79
N PRO A 248 -41.27 13.16 -37.68
CA PRO A 248 -40.54 14.28 -38.28
C PRO A 248 -41.38 15.13 -39.25
N THR A 249 -42.67 14.81 -39.47
CA THR A 249 -43.57 15.66 -40.26
C THR A 249 -43.88 17.00 -39.60
N ASP A 250 -43.68 17.11 -38.29
CA ASP A 250 -43.81 18.37 -37.52
C ASP A 250 -42.50 19.18 -37.48
N GLY A 251 -41.34 18.53 -37.72
CA GLY A 251 -40.00 19.09 -37.61
C GLY A 251 -39.18 19.06 -38.90
N GLN A 252 -37.85 19.11 -38.80
CA GLN A 252 -36.91 18.99 -39.92
C GLN A 252 -35.64 18.21 -39.55
N ILE A 253 -35.18 17.35 -40.46
CA ILE A 253 -33.90 16.65 -40.37
C ILE A 253 -32.95 17.20 -41.43
N HIS A 254 -31.76 17.62 -41.00
CA HIS A 254 -30.68 18.13 -41.85
C HIS A 254 -29.40 17.35 -41.66
N TYR A 255 -28.54 17.34 -42.69
CA TYR A 255 -27.14 16.90 -42.55
C TYR A 255 -26.18 17.93 -43.14
N TYR A 256 -24.97 18.05 -42.57
CA TYR A 256 -23.95 19.00 -42.99
C TYR A 256 -22.54 18.44 -42.77
N HIS A 257 -21.65 18.64 -43.74
CA HIS A 257 -20.24 18.30 -43.62
C HIS A 257 -19.42 19.57 -43.31
N ASP A 258 -18.87 19.62 -42.11
CA ASP A 258 -17.96 20.67 -41.64
C ASP A 258 -16.51 20.33 -42.04
N GLN A 259 -16.16 20.69 -43.28
CA GLN A 259 -14.83 20.46 -43.88
C GLN A 259 -13.66 21.09 -43.10
N ALA A 260 -13.91 22.04 -42.20
CA ALA A 260 -12.85 22.70 -41.44
C ALA A 260 -12.39 21.87 -40.24
N ASN A 261 -13.28 21.03 -39.71
CA ASN A 261 -13.08 20.22 -38.51
C ASN A 261 -13.24 18.70 -38.77
N ASP A 262 -13.27 18.30 -40.05
CA ASP A 262 -13.37 16.92 -40.55
C ASP A 262 -14.47 16.08 -39.86
N ARG A 263 -15.69 16.63 -39.80
CA ARG A 263 -16.84 16.02 -39.13
C ARG A 263 -18.14 16.14 -39.92
N MET A 264 -19.00 15.14 -39.77
CA MET A 264 -20.32 15.04 -40.39
C MET A 264 -21.40 15.17 -39.32
N MET A 265 -22.30 16.13 -39.50
CA MET A 265 -23.35 16.48 -38.53
C MET A 265 -24.73 16.11 -39.07
N PHE A 266 -25.58 15.53 -38.22
CA PHE A 266 -26.99 15.27 -38.47
C PHE A 266 -27.81 15.96 -37.37
N GLN A 267 -28.79 16.79 -37.75
CA GLN A 267 -29.61 17.57 -36.80
C GLN A 267 -31.09 17.25 -36.98
N PHE A 268 -31.72 16.88 -35.88
CA PHE A 268 -33.16 16.76 -35.72
C PHE A 268 -33.65 18.04 -35.05
N THR A 269 -34.63 18.73 -35.63
CA THR A 269 -35.13 20.02 -35.16
C THR A 269 -36.64 19.99 -35.03
N ASP A 270 -37.17 20.36 -33.87
CA ASP A 270 -38.61 20.39 -33.58
C ASP A 270 -39.34 19.07 -33.91
N VAL A 271 -38.68 17.92 -33.72
CA VAL A 271 -39.27 16.61 -34.02
C VAL A 271 -40.16 16.16 -32.86
N SER A 272 -41.40 15.76 -33.15
CA SER A 272 -42.37 15.31 -32.14
C SER A 272 -42.35 13.78 -31.97
N ARG A 273 -42.90 13.27 -30.86
CA ARG A 273 -43.22 11.84 -30.69
C ARG A 273 -44.60 11.53 -31.26
N LEU A 274 -44.84 10.30 -31.73
CA LEU A 274 -46.15 9.91 -32.22
C LEU A 274 -47.22 10.12 -31.13
N PHE A 275 -48.35 10.71 -31.54
CA PHE A 275 -49.45 11.15 -30.68
C PHE A 275 -49.17 12.31 -29.68
N SER A 276 -47.98 12.93 -29.66
CA SER A 276 -47.68 14.08 -28.79
C SER A 276 -47.23 15.33 -29.55
N THR A 277 -48.14 16.30 -29.74
CA THR A 277 -47.89 17.55 -30.49
C THR A 277 -47.43 18.73 -29.63
N THR A 278 -46.99 18.48 -28.39
CA THR A 278 -46.55 19.50 -27.41
C THR A 278 -45.15 19.28 -26.86
N THR A 279 -44.47 18.24 -27.32
CA THR A 279 -43.13 17.81 -26.93
C THR A 279 -42.29 17.83 -28.19
N LEU A 280 -41.38 18.80 -28.30
CA LEU A 280 -40.49 18.99 -29.44
C LEU A 280 -39.08 18.62 -28.99
N LEU A 281 -38.40 17.79 -29.78
CA LEU A 281 -37.05 17.31 -29.55
C LEU A 281 -36.12 17.95 -30.57
N THR A 282 -35.02 18.53 -30.09
CA THR A 282 -33.97 19.12 -30.92
C THR A 282 -32.60 18.65 -30.43
N PHE A 283 -31.93 17.84 -31.26
CA PHE A 283 -30.65 17.20 -30.96
C PHE A 283 -29.81 16.98 -32.22
N GLN A 284 -28.52 16.69 -32.01
CA GLN A 284 -27.53 16.44 -33.06
C GLN A 284 -26.77 15.13 -32.79
N MET A 285 -26.43 14.45 -33.89
CA MET A 285 -25.42 13.39 -33.94
C MET A 285 -24.27 13.87 -34.80
N ILE A 286 -23.05 13.82 -34.27
CA ILE A 286 -21.84 14.29 -34.93
C ILE A 286 -20.87 13.11 -35.03
N LEU A 287 -20.49 12.75 -36.25
CA LEU A 287 -19.49 11.73 -36.54
C LEU A 287 -18.19 12.44 -36.91
N ASN A 288 -17.13 12.24 -36.14
CA ASN A 288 -15.82 12.86 -36.37
C ASN A 288 -14.91 11.91 -37.18
N GLY A 289 -14.01 12.46 -38.01
CA GLY A 289 -13.13 11.67 -38.89
C GLY A 289 -12.16 10.73 -38.16
N ASN A 290 -11.98 10.90 -36.85
CA ASN A 290 -11.21 10.02 -35.97
C ASN A 290 -12.00 8.84 -35.37
N GLY A 291 -13.29 8.70 -35.68
CA GLY A 291 -14.18 7.65 -35.13
C GLY A 291 -14.99 8.07 -33.89
N THR A 292 -14.72 9.23 -33.28
CA THR A 292 -15.51 9.72 -32.13
C THR A 292 -16.94 10.09 -32.57
N ILE A 293 -17.93 9.54 -31.87
CA ILE A 293 -19.34 9.91 -31.98
C ILE A 293 -19.66 10.90 -30.88
N GLU A 294 -20.38 11.97 -31.19
CA GLU A 294 -20.80 12.99 -30.24
C GLU A 294 -22.30 13.25 -30.39
N PHE A 295 -23.05 13.19 -29.28
CA PHE A 295 -24.44 13.61 -29.22
C PHE A 295 -24.54 14.94 -28.48
N GLN A 296 -25.32 15.87 -29.03
CA GLN A 296 -25.55 17.21 -28.49
C GLN A 296 -27.06 17.45 -28.42
N TYR A 297 -27.57 17.85 -27.25
CA TYR A 297 -29.00 17.94 -26.96
C TYR A 297 -29.37 19.38 -26.61
N GLU A 298 -30.10 20.08 -27.49
CA GLU A 298 -30.56 21.47 -27.26
C GLU A 298 -31.82 21.49 -26.40
N ASP A 299 -32.89 20.83 -26.87
CA ASP A 299 -34.22 20.85 -26.24
C ASP A 299 -34.79 19.43 -26.16
N MET A 300 -34.81 18.84 -24.96
CA MET A 300 -35.24 17.45 -24.73
C MET A 300 -36.38 17.35 -23.70
N VAL A 301 -37.62 17.39 -24.20
CA VAL A 301 -38.83 17.22 -23.38
C VAL A 301 -39.75 16.20 -24.07
N PRO A 302 -40.00 15.00 -23.49
CA PRO A 302 -39.48 14.50 -22.22
C PRO A 302 -37.99 14.13 -22.30
N GLN A 303 -37.36 14.14 -21.13
CA GLN A 303 -35.94 13.85 -20.91
C GLN A 303 -35.62 12.34 -21.06
N GLY A 304 -35.86 11.71 -22.21
CA GLY A 304 -35.43 10.31 -22.48
C GLY A 304 -36.18 9.17 -21.77
N HIS A 305 -37.27 9.45 -21.04
CA HIS A 305 -38.05 8.45 -20.27
C HIS A 305 -38.81 7.41 -21.14
N SER A 306 -38.48 7.28 -22.43
CA SER A 306 -39.10 6.34 -23.38
C SER A 306 -38.23 6.09 -24.62
N ALA A 307 -36.93 6.35 -24.53
CA ALA A 307 -36.01 6.22 -25.65
C ALA A 307 -34.79 5.38 -25.28
N THR A 308 -34.16 4.80 -26.29
CA THR A 308 -32.84 4.18 -26.18
C THR A 308 -31.77 5.18 -26.63
N VAL A 309 -30.69 5.28 -25.85
CA VAL A 309 -29.50 6.08 -26.15
C VAL A 309 -28.28 5.18 -26.03
N GLY A 310 -27.49 5.09 -27.10
CA GLY A 310 -26.34 4.19 -27.16
C GLY A 310 -25.84 3.92 -28.58
N ILE A 311 -24.87 3.02 -28.70
CA ILE A 311 -24.32 2.54 -29.96
C ILE A 311 -24.23 1.01 -29.97
N GLU A 312 -24.34 0.39 -31.14
CA GLU A 312 -24.32 -1.07 -31.32
C GLU A 312 -23.63 -1.45 -32.65
N ASN A 313 -22.78 -2.48 -32.60
CA ASN A 313 -22.05 -3.02 -33.75
C ASN A 313 -22.99 -3.68 -34.78
N ARG A 314 -22.49 -3.96 -35.99
CA ARG A 314 -23.34 -4.44 -37.10
C ARG A 314 -23.93 -5.84 -36.93
N ASP A 315 -23.30 -6.69 -36.12
CA ASP A 315 -23.78 -8.05 -35.86
C ASP A 315 -24.71 -8.11 -34.63
N ASN A 316 -24.98 -6.97 -33.98
CA ASN A 316 -25.82 -6.81 -32.80
C ASN A 316 -25.34 -7.70 -31.62
N VAL A 317 -24.03 -7.69 -31.39
CA VAL A 317 -23.34 -8.44 -30.32
C VAL A 317 -22.69 -7.48 -29.32
N ASP A 318 -21.97 -6.48 -29.82
CA ASP A 318 -21.21 -5.53 -29.01
C ASP A 318 -21.95 -4.19 -29.00
N ALA A 319 -22.30 -3.69 -27.81
CA ALA A 319 -23.06 -2.47 -27.67
C ALA A 319 -22.72 -1.70 -26.39
N VAL A 320 -22.98 -0.40 -26.44
CA VAL A 320 -22.84 0.54 -25.34
C VAL A 320 -24.19 1.21 -25.14
N GLU A 321 -24.96 0.75 -24.14
CA GLU A 321 -26.20 1.40 -23.73
C GLU A 321 -25.91 2.44 -22.64
N PHE A 322 -26.26 3.70 -22.91
CA PHE A 322 -26.22 4.77 -21.91
C PHE A 322 -27.56 4.93 -21.18
N SER A 323 -28.68 4.65 -21.85
CA SER A 323 -30.02 4.81 -21.26
C SER A 323 -31.07 4.06 -22.07
N TYR A 324 -31.84 3.18 -21.41
CA TYR A 324 -33.10 2.64 -21.94
C TYR A 324 -34.28 3.02 -21.05
N ASN A 325 -35.09 3.98 -21.51
CA ASN A 325 -36.29 4.48 -20.81
C ASN A 325 -36.07 5.04 -19.39
N THR A 326 -34.82 5.25 -18.95
CA THR A 326 -34.44 5.66 -17.59
C THR A 326 -34.70 7.13 -17.31
N GLY A 327 -34.46 7.98 -18.32
CA GLY A 327 -34.61 9.42 -18.19
C GLY A 327 -33.30 10.23 -18.11
N SER A 328 -32.17 9.64 -18.52
CA SER A 328 -30.81 10.17 -18.28
C SER A 328 -30.32 11.25 -19.27
N ILE A 329 -31.18 11.83 -20.12
CA ILE A 329 -30.79 12.85 -21.12
C ILE A 329 -31.62 14.13 -20.99
N GLN A 330 -30.98 15.29 -21.17
CA GLN A 330 -31.57 16.60 -20.88
C GLN A 330 -31.24 17.67 -21.93
N SER A 331 -31.94 18.81 -21.88
CA SER A 331 -31.56 20.02 -22.61
C SER A 331 -30.19 20.53 -22.15
N PHE A 332 -29.39 21.09 -23.06
CA PHE A 332 -28.05 21.61 -22.83
C PHE A 332 -27.05 20.54 -22.33
N PHE A 333 -27.16 19.32 -22.87
CA PHE A 333 -26.32 18.15 -22.54
C PHE A 333 -25.49 17.72 -23.74
N ALA A 334 -24.30 17.20 -23.49
CA ALA A 334 -23.48 16.54 -24.49
C ALA A 334 -22.94 15.20 -23.99
N MET A 335 -22.65 14.29 -24.90
CA MET A 335 -21.93 13.06 -24.60
C MET A 335 -21.11 12.60 -25.82
N THR A 336 -20.04 11.87 -25.56
CA THR A 336 -19.13 11.31 -26.57
C THR A 336 -18.92 9.83 -26.34
N PHE A 337 -18.94 9.06 -27.43
CA PHE A 337 -18.43 7.70 -27.50
C PHE A 337 -17.13 7.79 -28.30
N THR A 338 -16.00 7.67 -27.63
CA THR A 338 -14.67 7.70 -28.25
C THR A 338 -14.15 6.28 -28.38
N PRO A 339 -13.77 5.80 -29.59
CA PRO A 339 -13.19 4.47 -29.73
C PRO A 339 -11.96 4.33 -28.83
N ASN A 340 -11.88 3.23 -28.08
CA ASN A 340 -10.68 2.83 -27.37
C ASN A 340 -9.64 2.45 -28.43
N VAL A 341 -8.65 3.33 -28.66
CA VAL A 341 -7.71 3.21 -29.79
C VAL A 341 -6.71 2.04 -29.64
N THR A 342 -6.91 1.17 -28.65
CA THR A 342 -6.24 -0.11 -28.44
C THR A 342 -6.73 -1.21 -29.38
N ASN A 343 -7.95 -1.09 -29.93
CA ASN A 343 -8.44 -1.90 -31.03
C ASN A 343 -8.89 -1.01 -32.21
N PHE A 344 -8.96 -1.60 -33.42
CA PHE A 344 -9.35 -0.96 -34.70
C PHE A 344 -8.27 -0.22 -35.49
N GLY A 345 -7.26 -0.98 -35.94
CA GLY A 345 -6.52 -0.60 -37.15
C GLY A 345 -7.36 -0.78 -38.42
N PRO A 346 -7.35 0.17 -39.39
CA PRO A 346 -8.05 -0.03 -40.66
C PRO A 346 -7.29 -1.04 -41.53
N GLU A 347 -7.99 -2.07 -42.00
CA GLU A 347 -7.39 -3.11 -42.85
C GLU A 347 -6.61 -2.55 -44.04
N ASN A 348 -5.34 -2.96 -44.15
CA ASN A 348 -4.72 -3.41 -45.40
C ASN A 348 -3.43 -4.18 -45.08
N GLY A 349 -3.55 -5.34 -44.41
CA GLY A 349 -2.36 -6.03 -43.89
C GLY A 349 -2.46 -7.47 -43.34
N ALA A 350 -3.57 -8.19 -43.56
CA ALA A 350 -3.77 -9.62 -43.22
C ALA A 350 -3.94 -10.02 -41.72
N LEU A 351 -5.21 -10.18 -41.32
CA LEU A 351 -5.87 -11.40 -40.80
C LEU A 351 -4.99 -12.68 -40.67
N ASP A 352 -5.17 -13.63 -39.73
CA ASP A 352 -6.28 -13.97 -38.80
C ASP A 352 -5.77 -14.95 -37.69
N VAL A 353 -6.53 -15.14 -36.59
CA VAL A 353 -7.24 -16.42 -36.23
C VAL A 353 -7.68 -16.45 -34.74
N TYR A 354 -8.96 -16.75 -34.49
CA TYR A 354 -9.59 -16.98 -33.16
C TYR A 354 -9.44 -18.43 -32.62
N VAL A 355 -9.64 -18.61 -31.31
CA VAL A 355 -9.32 -19.83 -30.54
C VAL A 355 -10.55 -20.68 -30.15
N SER A 356 -10.41 -22.01 -30.14
CA SER A 356 -11.08 -22.99 -29.25
C SER A 356 -10.66 -24.43 -29.63
N ALA A 357 -10.48 -25.40 -28.73
CA ALA A 357 -10.38 -25.40 -27.27
C ALA A 357 -9.28 -26.40 -26.85
N GLY A 358 -8.58 -26.12 -25.74
CA GLY A 358 -7.32 -26.76 -25.40
C GLY A 358 -6.14 -25.87 -25.81
N GLU A 359 -5.75 -24.98 -24.89
CA GLU A 359 -4.78 -23.91 -25.12
C GLU A 359 -3.32 -24.36 -25.16
N ASN A 360 -2.48 -23.54 -25.80
CA ASN A 360 -1.35 -22.85 -25.15
C ASN A 360 -0.66 -21.96 -26.20
N ILE A 361 -0.48 -20.66 -25.91
CA ILE A 361 0.36 -19.73 -26.71
C ILE A 361 1.25 -18.94 -25.74
N ILE A 362 2.51 -18.75 -26.11
CA ILE A 362 3.54 -18.11 -25.28
C ILE A 362 4.41 -17.18 -26.16
N LYS A 363 4.78 -16.02 -25.61
CA LYS A 363 5.79 -15.04 -26.08
C LYS A 363 5.53 -14.21 -27.35
N ALA A 364 5.82 -12.91 -27.23
CA ALA A 364 6.08 -11.99 -28.33
C ALA A 364 7.28 -11.09 -27.99
N ASP A 365 8.34 -11.15 -28.81
CA ASP A 365 8.82 -9.97 -29.59
C ASP A 365 9.93 -10.37 -30.59
N PHE A 366 10.64 -11.49 -30.36
CA PHE A 366 11.51 -12.13 -31.36
C PHE A 366 11.18 -13.63 -31.52
N GLY A 367 11.01 -14.07 -32.77
CA GLY A 367 10.59 -15.44 -33.07
C GLY A 367 10.41 -15.74 -34.55
N THR A 368 9.61 -16.76 -34.84
CA THR A 368 9.37 -17.34 -36.16
C THR A 368 8.45 -16.46 -37.01
N ILE A 369 8.98 -15.85 -38.08
CA ILE A 369 8.25 -14.93 -38.97
C ILE A 369 7.93 -15.62 -40.30
N ASP A 370 6.65 -15.68 -40.69
CA ASP A 370 6.23 -16.28 -41.96
C ASP A 370 6.07 -15.23 -43.08
N VAL A 371 6.74 -15.46 -44.22
CA VAL A 371 6.80 -14.53 -45.36
C VAL A 371 6.00 -15.10 -46.53
N SER A 372 4.89 -14.45 -46.87
CA SER A 372 3.87 -15.00 -47.79
C SER A 372 4.26 -15.05 -49.28
N GLU A 373 3.48 -15.80 -50.08
CA GLU A 373 3.78 -16.55 -51.32
C GLU A 373 4.60 -15.93 -52.50
N THR A 374 5.20 -14.73 -52.42
CA THR A 374 5.91 -14.12 -53.57
C THR A 374 7.35 -13.65 -53.31
N THR A 375 7.54 -12.58 -52.54
CA THR A 375 8.84 -12.13 -51.99
C THR A 375 8.58 -11.03 -50.96
N GLY A 376 9.22 -11.10 -49.80
CA GLY A 376 8.99 -10.18 -48.67
C GLY A 376 10.23 -9.39 -48.23
N THR A 377 10.05 -8.61 -47.16
CA THR A 377 11.14 -7.91 -46.47
C THR A 377 10.83 -7.88 -44.98
N ILE A 378 11.78 -8.32 -44.16
CA ILE A 378 11.70 -8.18 -42.70
C ILE A 378 12.49 -6.93 -42.27
N SER A 379 11.99 -6.17 -41.29
CA SER A 379 12.68 -5.01 -40.71
C SER A 379 12.21 -4.75 -39.30
N GLY A 380 13.12 -4.27 -38.44
CA GLY A 380 12.86 -3.91 -37.05
C GLY A 380 13.89 -2.88 -36.54
N ARG A 381 13.94 -2.68 -35.22
CA ARG A 381 14.91 -1.80 -34.54
C ARG A 381 15.50 -2.54 -33.33
N VAL A 382 16.71 -2.17 -32.93
CA VAL A 382 17.37 -2.60 -31.68
C VAL A 382 17.80 -1.34 -30.93
N TRP A 383 17.48 -1.23 -29.64
CA TRP A 383 17.76 -0.05 -28.81
C TRP A 383 18.12 -0.44 -27.37
N HIS A 384 18.53 0.55 -26.57
CA HIS A 384 18.62 0.41 -25.12
C HIS A 384 17.26 0.74 -24.52
N ASP A 385 16.60 -0.29 -24.00
CA ASP A 385 15.48 -0.14 -23.09
C ASP A 385 16.03 0.21 -21.70
N TYR A 386 15.59 1.33 -21.11
CA TYR A 386 16.09 1.80 -19.80
C TYR A 386 15.07 1.79 -18.67
N ASP A 387 13.78 1.81 -18.95
CA ASP A 387 12.68 1.75 -17.97
C ASP A 387 12.06 0.34 -17.87
N GLY A 388 12.52 -0.59 -18.71
CA GLY A 388 12.09 -1.99 -18.73
C GLY A 388 10.80 -2.20 -19.52
N ASP A 389 10.30 -1.15 -20.17
CA ASP A 389 8.96 -1.06 -20.72
C ASP A 389 8.88 -1.60 -22.16
N GLY A 390 10.01 -1.76 -22.86
CA GLY A 390 10.05 -2.36 -24.19
C GLY A 390 9.53 -1.48 -25.33
N ILE A 391 9.34 -0.16 -25.14
CA ILE A 391 8.96 0.79 -26.19
C ILE A 391 9.99 1.88 -26.42
N TYR A 392 10.25 2.10 -27.70
CA TYR A 392 11.34 2.96 -28.15
C TYR A 392 11.10 4.47 -27.92
N GLU A 393 11.55 4.98 -26.78
CA GLU A 393 11.42 6.38 -26.35
C GLU A 393 12.58 7.29 -26.78
N ALA A 394 12.53 7.86 -27.98
CA ALA A 394 13.54 8.84 -28.39
C ALA A 394 13.26 10.24 -27.77
N PRO A 395 14.22 10.87 -27.04
CA PRO A 395 15.65 10.64 -27.07
C PRO A 395 16.25 9.95 -25.84
N LEU A 396 15.42 9.49 -24.91
CA LEU A 396 15.84 8.80 -23.68
C LEU A 396 16.57 7.50 -24.04
N GLU A 397 16.09 6.84 -25.09
CA GLU A 397 16.58 5.57 -25.60
C GLU A 397 17.38 5.69 -26.90
N PRO A 398 18.70 5.45 -26.87
CA PRO A 398 19.53 5.41 -28.07
C PRO A 398 19.41 4.06 -28.80
N GLY A 399 19.14 4.10 -30.11
CA GLY A 399 19.16 2.90 -30.96
C GLY A 399 20.58 2.36 -31.21
N ILE A 400 20.78 1.05 -31.07
CA ILE A 400 22.10 0.40 -31.11
C ILE A 400 22.54 0.13 -32.55
N SER A 401 23.66 0.72 -32.97
CA SER A 401 24.19 0.62 -34.34
C SER A 401 25.17 -0.53 -34.53
N ASP A 402 25.33 -0.98 -35.79
CA ASP A 402 26.28 -2.01 -36.22
C ASP A 402 26.05 -3.41 -35.58
N VAL A 403 24.87 -3.67 -35.04
CA VAL A 403 24.42 -5.02 -34.60
C VAL A 403 24.14 -5.88 -35.83
N PHE A 404 24.63 -7.13 -35.84
CA PHE A 404 24.48 -8.03 -36.98
C PHE A 404 23.14 -8.78 -36.90
N VAL A 405 22.28 -8.67 -37.92
CA VAL A 405 20.97 -9.33 -37.92
C VAL A 405 20.81 -10.19 -39.16
N TYR A 406 20.38 -11.44 -39.00
CA TYR A 406 20.21 -12.41 -40.09
C TYR A 406 18.94 -13.24 -39.92
N ALA A 407 18.45 -13.80 -41.03
CA ALA A 407 17.38 -14.78 -41.02
C ALA A 407 17.99 -16.20 -41.16
N ASP A 408 17.95 -16.96 -40.07
CA ASP A 408 18.28 -18.38 -40.05
C ASP A 408 17.22 -19.16 -40.83
N LEU A 409 17.69 -19.79 -41.91
CA LEU A 409 16.90 -20.55 -42.89
C LEU A 409 16.90 -22.05 -42.58
N ASN A 410 17.70 -22.49 -41.61
CA ASN A 410 17.92 -23.90 -41.32
C ASN A 410 17.82 -24.28 -39.83
N GLU A 411 17.38 -23.33 -38.99
CA GLU A 411 17.05 -23.49 -37.57
C GLU A 411 18.22 -24.03 -36.73
N ASN A 412 19.44 -23.62 -37.07
CA ASN A 412 20.67 -24.06 -36.41
C ASN A 412 21.22 -23.02 -35.41
N SER A 413 20.58 -21.86 -35.32
CA SER A 413 20.93 -20.69 -34.49
C SER A 413 22.31 -20.09 -34.78
N SER A 414 22.81 -20.23 -36.01
CA SER A 414 24.10 -19.70 -36.45
C SER A 414 24.11 -19.26 -37.92
N TRP A 415 24.67 -18.09 -38.22
CA TRP A 415 24.62 -17.53 -39.57
C TRP A 415 25.49 -18.29 -40.57
N ASP A 416 24.84 -18.85 -41.60
CA ASP A 416 25.50 -19.48 -42.74
C ASP A 416 25.69 -18.50 -43.92
N ILE A 417 26.75 -18.67 -44.72
CA ILE A 417 27.11 -17.74 -45.81
C ILE A 417 26.08 -17.65 -46.95
N SER A 418 25.09 -18.54 -46.98
CA SER A 418 23.93 -18.51 -47.89
C SER A 418 22.74 -17.74 -47.35
N GLU A 419 22.76 -17.31 -46.09
CA GLU A 419 21.62 -16.73 -45.39
C GLU A 419 21.62 -15.20 -45.46
N PRO A 420 20.45 -14.57 -45.66
CA PRO A 420 20.33 -13.13 -45.80
C PRO A 420 20.55 -12.43 -44.45
N TYR A 421 21.42 -11.42 -44.45
CA TYR A 421 21.81 -10.65 -43.28
C TYR A 421 21.89 -9.15 -43.59
N THR A 422 21.96 -8.35 -42.54
CA THR A 422 22.09 -6.89 -42.56
C THR A 422 22.78 -6.42 -41.26
N TYR A 423 23.00 -5.12 -41.13
CA TYR A 423 23.46 -4.51 -39.87
C TYR A 423 22.52 -3.38 -39.47
N THR A 424 22.35 -3.14 -38.16
CA THR A 424 21.56 -2.00 -37.68
C THR A 424 22.23 -0.67 -38.01
N SER A 425 21.43 0.32 -38.37
CA SER A 425 21.87 1.69 -38.63
C SER A 425 22.20 2.46 -37.35
N ALA A 426 22.71 3.69 -37.47
CA ALA A 426 23.02 4.61 -36.37
C ALA A 426 21.87 4.94 -35.39
N ALA A 427 20.66 4.45 -35.65
CA ALA A 427 19.48 4.60 -34.80
C ALA A 427 18.80 3.24 -34.53
N GLY A 428 19.53 2.13 -34.58
CA GLY A 428 19.01 0.79 -34.27
C GLY A 428 18.30 0.05 -35.41
N VAL A 429 17.91 0.72 -36.49
CA VAL A 429 17.00 0.13 -37.51
C VAL A 429 17.74 -0.84 -38.44
N TYR A 430 17.19 -2.04 -38.65
CA TYR A 430 17.67 -3.06 -39.61
C TYR A 430 16.62 -3.42 -40.68
N ARG A 431 17.07 -3.97 -41.82
CA ARG A 431 16.19 -4.42 -42.91
C ARG A 431 16.82 -5.56 -43.75
N LEU A 432 16.08 -6.65 -43.92
CA LEU A 432 16.39 -7.86 -44.68
C LEU A 432 15.43 -7.98 -45.89
N PRO A 433 15.74 -7.33 -47.03
CA PRO A 433 14.88 -7.33 -48.21
C PRO A 433 15.05 -8.58 -49.09
N ASP A 434 14.10 -8.76 -50.00
CA ASP A 434 14.12 -9.74 -51.10
C ASP A 434 14.19 -11.22 -50.62
N LEU A 435 13.49 -11.54 -49.53
CA LEU A 435 13.32 -12.91 -49.02
C LEU A 435 12.27 -13.64 -49.86
N ASP A 436 12.57 -14.87 -50.31
CA ASP A 436 11.59 -15.75 -50.96
C ASP A 436 10.47 -16.16 -49.97
N ALA A 437 9.37 -16.73 -50.46
CA ALA A 437 8.27 -17.14 -49.59
C ALA A 437 8.62 -18.35 -48.72
N GLY A 438 8.32 -18.26 -47.42
CA GLY A 438 8.61 -19.28 -46.42
C GLY A 438 8.75 -18.68 -45.01
N THR A 439 9.00 -19.55 -44.05
CA THR A 439 9.10 -19.20 -42.63
C THR A 439 10.56 -19.06 -42.20
N TYR A 440 10.87 -18.02 -41.43
CA TYR A 440 12.24 -17.60 -41.09
C TYR A 440 12.39 -17.30 -39.60
N SER A 441 13.46 -17.79 -38.96
CA SER A 441 13.84 -17.39 -37.61
C SER A 441 14.84 -16.24 -37.67
N VAL A 442 14.51 -15.07 -37.12
CA VAL A 442 15.35 -13.87 -37.27
C VAL A 442 16.14 -13.59 -35.99
N ILE A 443 17.46 -13.54 -36.13
CA ILE A 443 18.42 -13.53 -35.01
C ILE A 443 19.32 -12.29 -35.11
N ALA A 444 19.43 -11.55 -34.00
CA ALA A 444 20.38 -10.45 -33.84
C ALA A 444 21.57 -10.91 -32.99
N ASN A 445 22.76 -11.00 -33.61
CA ASN A 445 24.00 -11.25 -32.89
C ASN A 445 24.58 -9.94 -32.39
N MET A 446 24.49 -9.72 -31.07
CA MET A 446 25.21 -8.66 -30.39
C MET A 446 26.74 -8.87 -30.49
N PRO A 447 27.54 -7.80 -30.62
CA PRO A 447 28.99 -7.91 -30.66
C PRO A 447 29.57 -8.43 -29.34
N THR A 448 30.52 -9.36 -29.40
CA THR A 448 31.04 -10.05 -28.21
C THR A 448 32.01 -9.20 -27.39
N GLY A 449 31.61 -8.84 -26.17
CA GLY A 449 32.50 -8.35 -25.12
C GLY A 449 31.78 -7.59 -24.01
N GLY A 450 31.60 -8.22 -22.84
CA GLY A 450 31.34 -7.54 -21.55
C GLY A 450 29.97 -6.90 -21.37
N TRP A 451 28.88 -7.67 -21.50
CA TRP A 451 27.51 -7.22 -21.15
C TRP A 451 26.72 -8.41 -20.59
N GLN A 452 26.52 -8.48 -19.27
CA GLN A 452 25.73 -9.55 -18.62
C GLN A 452 24.37 -9.09 -18.08
N ASN A 453 24.12 -7.78 -17.98
CA ASN A 453 22.86 -7.23 -17.49
C ASN A 453 22.01 -6.75 -18.68
N TRP A 454 21.37 -7.69 -19.37
CA TRP A 454 20.35 -7.41 -20.39
C TRP A 454 19.23 -8.44 -20.29
N GLN A 455 18.03 -7.98 -19.92
CA GLN A 455 16.81 -8.72 -20.21
C GLN A 455 16.26 -8.28 -21.57
N GLN A 456 15.45 -9.15 -22.19
CA GLN A 456 14.64 -8.81 -23.35
C GLN A 456 13.22 -8.59 -22.86
N THR A 457 12.86 -7.32 -22.80
CA THR A 457 11.60 -6.73 -22.34
C THR A 457 10.53 -6.77 -23.43
N THR A 458 9.28 -6.50 -23.04
CA THR A 458 8.10 -6.56 -23.93
C THR A 458 7.35 -5.23 -23.91
N PRO A 459 6.92 -4.68 -25.07
CA PRO A 459 6.35 -3.33 -25.20
C PRO A 459 5.20 -2.91 -24.25
N VAL A 460 5.37 -1.74 -23.63
CA VAL A 460 4.49 -0.95 -22.74
C VAL A 460 4.47 0.49 -23.27
N THR A 461 3.33 1.17 -23.38
CA THR A 461 3.26 2.49 -24.05
C THR A 461 3.32 3.68 -23.08
N THR A 462 4.50 4.30 -22.99
CA THR A 462 4.86 5.53 -22.25
C THR A 462 4.36 6.86 -22.84
N PRO A 463 4.33 7.95 -22.02
CA PRO A 463 4.25 9.32 -22.52
C PRO A 463 5.24 10.32 -21.87
N GLY A 464 6.00 11.07 -22.70
CA GLY A 464 6.95 12.11 -22.26
C GLY A 464 6.82 13.53 -22.87
N VAL A 465 6.80 14.54 -21.98
CA VAL A 465 7.41 15.91 -22.05
C VAL A 465 7.13 16.93 -23.19
N SER A 466 6.72 18.19 -22.85
CA SER A 466 7.63 19.37 -22.80
C SER A 466 7.04 20.82 -22.93
N ALA A 467 7.44 21.68 -21.96
CA ALA A 467 7.81 23.12 -22.00
C ALA A 467 7.04 24.17 -22.87
N THR A 468 6.61 25.30 -22.28
CA THR A 468 7.42 26.52 -21.95
C THR A 468 6.55 27.54 -21.14
N SER A 469 6.98 28.69 -20.59
CA SER A 469 8.14 29.58 -20.84
C SER A 469 8.76 30.23 -19.56
N VAL A 470 9.64 31.24 -19.72
CA VAL A 470 10.26 32.05 -18.64
C VAL A 470 9.74 33.51 -18.60
N ALA A 471 8.96 33.96 -19.58
CA ALA A 471 8.49 35.35 -19.65
C ALA A 471 7.42 35.67 -18.59
N ASP A 472 6.53 34.73 -18.35
CA ASP A 472 5.29 34.95 -17.60
C ASP A 472 5.52 35.03 -16.07
N ARG A 473 6.63 34.47 -15.57
CA ARG A 473 7.03 34.54 -14.15
C ARG A 473 7.46 35.93 -13.68
N MET A 474 7.74 36.89 -14.57
CA MET A 474 8.21 38.24 -14.18
C MET A 474 7.12 39.31 -14.08
N GLU A 475 5.91 39.07 -14.59
CA GLU A 475 4.82 40.07 -14.53
C GLU A 475 3.95 39.90 -13.28
N LEU A 476 3.77 38.66 -12.79
CA LEU A 476 2.95 38.35 -11.60
C LEU A 476 3.52 38.94 -10.28
N MET A 477 4.85 38.99 -10.12
CA MET A 477 5.50 39.52 -8.92
C MET A 477 5.38 41.04 -8.73
N ARG A 478 4.73 41.77 -9.67
CA ARG A 478 4.66 43.23 -9.61
C ARG A 478 3.42 43.78 -8.91
N ASP A 479 2.32 43.03 -8.87
CA ASP A 479 1.00 43.54 -8.48
C ASP A 479 0.54 43.12 -7.07
N LEU A 480 1.20 42.14 -6.41
CA LEU A 480 0.91 41.77 -5.01
C LEU A 480 1.41 42.79 -3.95
N SER A 481 1.96 43.95 -4.37
CA SER A 481 2.62 44.89 -3.46
C SER A 481 1.76 46.11 -3.02
N ALA A 482 0.44 46.06 -3.22
CA ALA A 482 -0.41 47.24 -3.00
C ALA A 482 -1.84 46.97 -2.49
N SER A 483 -1.98 46.44 -1.26
CA SER A 483 -2.72 47.10 -0.16
C SER A 483 -3.35 46.13 0.86
N SER A 484 -2.70 46.00 2.02
CA SER A 484 -3.35 45.64 3.27
C SER A 484 -3.01 46.71 4.32
N SER A 485 -3.97 47.07 5.16
CA SER A 485 -3.74 47.96 6.30
C SER A 485 -4.66 47.56 7.45
N VAL A 486 -4.12 46.74 8.36
CA VAL A 486 -4.74 46.39 9.64
C VAL A 486 -3.73 46.73 10.73
N ASP A 487 -4.19 47.34 11.81
CA ASP A 487 -3.33 47.86 12.88
C ASP A 487 -3.07 46.79 13.96
N THR A 488 -1.86 46.84 14.50
CA THR A 488 -1.21 45.82 15.31
C THR A 488 -1.72 45.78 16.75
N SER A 489 -1.70 44.59 17.39
CA SER A 489 -1.05 44.34 18.70
C SER A 489 -1.52 43.08 19.44
N GLN A 490 -0.92 41.92 19.15
CA GLN A 490 -0.37 41.03 20.19
C GLN A 490 0.92 40.44 19.64
N LEU A 491 1.99 40.48 20.45
CA LEU A 491 3.34 40.07 20.08
C LEU A 491 3.56 38.63 20.53
N VAL A 492 4.13 37.79 19.67
CA VAL A 492 4.75 36.52 20.11
C VAL A 492 6.00 36.89 20.91
N GLU A 493 6.05 36.51 22.18
CA GLU A 493 7.18 36.78 23.08
C GLU A 493 8.24 35.69 22.86
N LEU A 494 9.29 36.01 22.08
CA LEU A 494 10.38 35.05 21.78
C LEU A 494 11.10 34.61 23.07
N ASP A 495 11.44 33.33 23.18
CA ASP A 495 12.09 32.77 24.37
C ASP A 495 13.63 32.87 24.29
N TYR A 496 14.17 33.87 24.97
CA TYR A 496 15.62 34.11 25.11
C TYR A 496 16.31 33.14 26.10
N SER A 497 15.61 32.16 26.68
CA SER A 497 16.20 31.17 27.58
C SER A 497 16.74 29.92 26.86
N ILE A 498 16.22 29.63 25.66
CA ILE A 498 16.73 28.60 24.75
C ILE A 498 18.07 29.07 24.17
N ALA A 499 19.01 28.14 23.92
CA ALA A 499 20.30 28.48 23.35
C ALA A 499 20.15 29.08 21.94
N HIS A 500 20.88 30.17 21.66
CA HIS A 500 20.83 30.90 20.40
C HIS A 500 22.09 31.74 20.19
N ALA A 501 22.40 32.02 18.92
CA ALA A 501 23.52 32.86 18.53
C ALA A 501 23.38 34.26 19.15
N ALA A 502 24.32 34.59 20.05
CA ALA A 502 24.18 35.69 21.02
C ALA A 502 24.08 37.13 20.44
N ASP A 503 24.26 37.31 19.13
CA ASP A 503 24.08 38.57 18.43
C ASP A 503 23.50 38.42 17.00
N GLU A 504 22.78 37.33 16.69
CA GLU A 504 22.19 37.10 15.37
C GLU A 504 20.65 36.97 15.37
N LEU A 505 20.00 37.49 14.32
CA LEU A 505 18.55 37.42 14.09
C LEU A 505 18.25 36.97 12.66
N ILE A 506 17.24 36.12 12.49
CA ILE A 506 16.66 35.80 11.20
C ILE A 506 15.56 36.84 10.92
N VAL A 507 15.63 37.52 9.78
CA VAL A 507 14.75 38.65 9.45
C VAL A 507 14.15 38.47 8.07
N LYS A 508 12.81 38.32 8.02
CA LYS A 508 12.04 38.37 6.77
C LYS A 508 11.64 39.82 6.50
N ILE A 509 12.10 40.36 5.38
CA ILE A 509 11.77 41.72 4.95
C ILE A 509 10.53 41.65 4.06
N ASP A 510 9.49 42.41 4.42
CA ASP A 510 8.33 42.60 3.56
C ASP A 510 8.75 43.42 2.32
N GLN A 511 8.99 42.73 1.20
CA GLN A 511 9.46 43.37 -0.03
C GLN A 511 8.38 44.23 -0.72
N SER A 512 7.12 44.14 -0.28
CA SER A 512 6.05 45.03 -0.76
C SER A 512 6.09 46.42 -0.10
N ALA A 513 6.38 46.47 1.20
CA ALA A 513 6.42 47.72 1.97
C ALA A 513 7.84 48.35 2.03
N ALA A 514 8.90 47.54 1.90
CA ALA A 514 10.27 47.96 2.20
C ALA A 514 11.01 48.63 1.03
N SER A 515 11.21 49.96 1.09
CA SER A 515 12.22 50.59 0.21
C SER A 515 13.65 50.29 0.66
N THR A 516 14.59 50.12 -0.27
CA THR A 516 16.02 49.86 0.05
C THR A 516 16.62 50.89 1.03
N ALA A 517 16.17 52.15 0.96
CA ALA A 517 16.59 53.20 1.88
C ALA A 517 16.00 53.06 3.29
N ALA A 518 14.78 52.51 3.42
CA ALA A 518 14.16 52.23 4.70
C ALA A 518 14.80 51.00 5.37
N VAL A 519 15.08 49.94 4.61
CA VAL A 519 15.84 48.77 5.09
C VAL A 519 17.24 49.18 5.55
N SER A 520 17.96 49.98 4.76
CA SER A 520 19.27 50.53 5.20
C SER A 520 19.15 51.37 6.46
N ALA A 521 18.13 52.24 6.59
CA ALA A 521 17.95 53.03 7.81
C ALA A 521 17.62 52.18 9.04
N LEU A 522 16.88 51.07 8.87
CA LEU A 522 16.59 50.12 9.94
C LEU A 522 17.86 49.37 10.37
N LYS A 523 18.62 48.84 9.40
CA LYS A 523 19.94 48.21 9.63
C LYS A 523 20.91 49.17 10.31
N ASP A 524 21.05 50.40 9.82
CA ASP A 524 21.89 51.45 10.42
C ASP A 524 21.46 51.80 11.86
N SER A 525 20.16 51.73 12.17
CA SER A 525 19.62 52.04 13.50
C SER A 525 19.90 50.96 14.55
N LEU A 526 20.04 49.70 14.11
CA LEU A 526 20.35 48.53 14.96
C LEU A 526 21.84 48.15 14.93
N GLY A 527 22.64 48.79 14.07
CA GLY A 527 24.01 48.35 13.78
C GLY A 527 24.06 46.96 13.14
N ALA A 528 23.07 46.65 12.30
CA ALA A 528 22.89 45.32 11.73
C ALA A 528 23.73 45.11 10.45
N THR A 529 24.45 43.98 10.39
CA THR A 529 25.20 43.53 9.22
C THR A 529 24.59 42.23 8.69
N VAL A 530 24.27 42.15 7.39
CA VAL A 530 23.76 40.91 6.79
C VAL A 530 24.91 39.90 6.65
N LEU A 531 24.73 38.71 7.23
CA LEU A 531 25.66 37.59 7.14
C LEU A 531 25.35 36.67 5.96
N LYS A 532 24.07 36.32 5.79
CA LYS A 532 23.55 35.41 4.74
C LYS A 532 22.18 35.89 4.26
N THR A 533 21.78 35.49 3.05
CA THR A 533 20.47 35.79 2.46
C THR A 533 19.98 34.56 1.69
N THR A 534 18.72 34.17 1.88
CA THR A 534 18.09 33.09 1.11
C THR A 534 17.77 33.57 -0.30
N VAL A 535 18.08 32.78 -1.33
CA VAL A 535 18.08 33.25 -2.74
C VAL A 535 16.67 33.42 -3.31
N THR A 536 15.71 32.56 -2.91
CA THR A 536 14.30 32.59 -3.36
C THR A 536 13.35 33.24 -2.34
N MET A 537 13.57 33.05 -1.03
CA MET A 537 12.59 33.44 0.00
C MET A 537 12.75 34.87 0.54
N GLY A 538 13.84 35.57 0.21
CA GLY A 538 14.07 36.96 0.62
C GLY A 538 14.31 37.18 2.12
N ILE A 539 14.66 36.14 2.86
CA ILE A 539 15.04 36.17 4.28
C ILE A 539 16.53 36.50 4.41
N GLU A 540 16.90 37.32 5.38
CA GLU A 540 18.28 37.70 5.68
C GLU A 540 18.64 37.34 7.12
N LEU A 541 19.83 36.75 7.33
CA LEU A 541 20.43 36.57 8.66
C LEU A 541 21.24 37.81 9.00
N TRP A 542 20.88 38.52 10.08
CA TRP A 542 21.49 39.78 10.52
C TRP A 542 22.29 39.58 11.81
N LYS A 543 23.55 40.01 11.81
CA LYS A 543 24.34 40.24 13.02
C LYS A 543 24.07 41.62 13.58
N ILE A 544 23.74 41.76 14.86
CA ILE A 544 23.33 43.00 15.53
C ILE A 544 24.45 43.53 16.44
N ASP A 545 25.24 44.48 15.96
CA ASP A 545 26.36 45.08 16.72
C ASP A 545 25.97 46.35 17.52
N GLY A 546 24.77 46.91 17.30
CA GLY A 546 24.36 48.23 17.81
C GLY A 546 23.28 48.26 18.90
N ALA A 547 22.60 47.14 19.15
CA ALA A 547 21.52 46.99 20.14
C ALA A 547 21.59 45.61 20.82
N SER A 548 20.83 45.38 21.89
CA SER A 548 20.61 44.01 22.39
C SER A 548 19.60 43.28 21.49
N LEU A 549 19.69 41.95 21.37
CA LEU A 549 18.74 41.12 20.60
C LEU A 549 17.29 41.45 20.96
N GLN A 550 16.96 41.50 22.25
CA GLN A 550 15.62 41.86 22.72
C GLN A 550 15.14 43.24 22.23
N SER A 551 16.00 44.26 22.29
CA SER A 551 15.67 45.61 21.80
C SER A 551 15.63 45.68 20.27
N ALA A 552 16.37 44.82 19.57
CA ALA A 552 16.36 44.71 18.12
C ALA A 552 15.08 44.03 17.63
N VAL A 553 14.69 42.88 18.23
CA VAL A 553 13.42 42.20 17.99
C VAL A 553 12.24 43.14 18.27
N GLU A 554 12.23 43.85 19.40
CA GLU A 554 11.20 44.87 19.68
C GLU A 554 11.15 45.97 18.60
N THR A 555 12.29 46.41 18.08
CA THR A 555 12.35 47.43 17.01
C THR A 555 11.89 46.88 15.66
N LEU A 556 12.18 45.61 15.37
CA LEU A 556 11.86 44.92 14.13
C LEU A 556 10.38 44.49 14.07
N ASN A 557 9.83 43.89 15.13
CA ASN A 557 8.40 43.55 15.24
C ASN A 557 7.46 44.77 15.21
N ASN A 558 7.95 45.95 15.59
CA ASN A 558 7.19 47.21 15.47
C ASN A 558 7.41 47.93 14.11
N SER A 559 8.14 47.31 13.17
CA SER A 559 8.48 47.91 11.88
C SER A 559 7.56 47.38 10.77
N GLN A 560 6.77 48.27 10.14
CA GLN A 560 5.87 47.93 9.02
C GLN A 560 6.58 47.56 7.70
N ILE A 561 7.86 47.17 7.76
CA ILE A 561 8.66 46.69 6.62
C ILE A 561 9.38 45.36 6.93
N ILE A 562 9.09 44.79 8.10
CA ILE A 562 9.55 43.46 8.54
C ILE A 562 8.29 42.61 8.67
N GLU A 563 8.31 41.44 8.04
CA GLU A 563 7.19 40.51 8.01
C GLU A 563 7.22 39.62 9.27
N TYR A 564 8.41 39.14 9.63
CA TYR A 564 8.72 38.55 10.93
C TYR A 564 10.22 38.66 11.26
N VAL A 565 10.54 38.47 12.54
CA VAL A 565 11.91 38.37 13.05
C VAL A 565 12.00 37.29 14.14
N GLU A 566 13.05 36.48 14.09
CA GLU A 566 13.28 35.34 14.98
C GLU A 566 14.73 35.31 15.49
N LEU A 567 14.94 34.58 16.60
CA LEU A 567 16.28 34.26 17.10
C LEU A 567 16.90 33.16 16.24
N ASN A 568 18.20 33.26 15.96
CA ASN A 568 18.95 32.16 15.35
C ASN A 568 19.30 31.13 16.44
N TYR A 569 18.36 30.21 16.74
CA TYR A 569 18.51 29.21 17.80
C TYR A 569 19.67 28.23 17.53
N ASP A 570 20.40 27.86 18.59
CA ASP A 570 21.48 26.89 18.53
C ASP A 570 20.88 25.48 18.54
N LEU A 571 20.79 24.85 17.37
CA LEU A 571 20.37 23.45 17.26
C LEU A 571 21.44 22.52 17.87
N LYS A 572 20.99 21.65 18.78
CA LYS A 572 21.76 20.55 19.36
C LYS A 572 20.89 19.31 19.44
N THR A 573 21.49 18.16 19.19
CA THR A 573 20.93 16.85 19.50
C THR A 573 21.01 16.59 21.02
N GLY A 574 19.95 16.01 21.58
CA GLY A 574 19.89 15.52 22.97
C GLY A 574 18.77 16.15 23.83
N ASP A 575 17.73 15.37 24.11
CA ASP A 575 17.21 15.11 25.48
C ASP A 575 16.05 14.08 25.45
N VAL A 576 16.34 12.87 24.96
CA VAL A 576 15.73 11.61 25.45
C VAL A 576 16.90 10.68 25.76
N GLU A 577 17.17 10.41 27.05
CA GLU A 577 18.21 9.45 27.45
C GLU A 577 17.66 8.01 27.39
N THR A 578 17.72 7.41 26.20
CA THR A 578 18.00 5.98 26.04
C THR A 578 19.39 5.85 25.43
N GLN A 579 20.23 4.96 25.96
CA GLN A 579 21.63 4.84 25.52
C GLN A 579 21.72 4.24 24.11
N LEU A 580 22.04 5.09 23.12
CA LEU A 580 22.43 4.68 21.76
C LEU A 580 23.97 4.58 21.60
N THR A 581 24.72 4.88 22.67
CA THR A 581 26.16 4.60 22.74
C THR A 581 26.38 3.36 23.60
N PRO A 582 27.06 2.31 23.07
CA PRO A 582 27.28 1.07 23.82
C PRO A 582 28.00 1.31 25.15
N ASP A 583 27.57 0.63 26.21
CA ASP A 583 28.13 0.81 27.55
C ASP A 583 29.47 0.08 27.81
N ASP A 584 30.00 -0.55 26.76
CA ASP A 584 31.23 -1.30 26.74
C ASP A 584 32.45 -0.45 27.12
N THR A 585 33.20 -0.94 28.10
CA THR A 585 34.22 -0.21 28.86
C THR A 585 35.41 0.31 28.04
N ARG A 586 35.55 -0.12 26.79
CA ARG A 586 36.57 0.34 25.83
C ARG A 586 36.01 0.75 24.47
N TYR A 587 34.70 0.99 24.37
CA TYR A 587 34.05 1.51 23.17
C TYR A 587 34.76 2.75 22.59
N ASP A 588 35.16 3.70 23.45
CA ASP A 588 35.95 4.90 23.08
C ASP A 588 37.23 4.58 22.26
N GLU A 589 37.81 3.38 22.37
CA GLU A 589 39.04 3.00 21.66
C GLU A 589 38.76 2.37 20.27
N LEU A 590 37.50 2.06 19.95
CA LEU A 590 37.06 1.39 18.71
C LEU A 590 36.88 2.37 17.56
N TRP A 591 37.96 3.06 17.18
CA TRP A 591 37.92 4.05 16.10
C TRP A 591 37.36 3.50 14.79
N GLY A 592 37.54 2.21 14.48
CA GLY A 592 37.01 1.61 13.25
C GLY A 592 35.48 1.44 13.22
N LEU A 593 34.81 1.61 14.37
CA LEU A 593 33.34 1.64 14.47
C LEU A 593 32.81 3.08 14.57
N HIS A 594 33.55 3.95 15.26
CA HIS A 594 33.20 5.35 15.47
C HIS A 594 34.46 6.18 15.78
N ASN A 595 34.84 7.09 14.87
CA ASN A 595 36.07 7.89 14.92
C ASN A 595 35.72 9.36 15.13
N THR A 596 35.76 9.79 16.38
CA THR A 596 35.63 11.21 16.77
C THR A 596 36.98 11.96 16.69
N GLY A 597 37.98 11.37 16.03
CA GLY A 597 39.38 11.81 16.06
C GLY A 597 40.10 11.46 17.37
N GLN A 598 39.52 10.60 18.22
CA GLN A 598 40.01 10.28 19.56
C GLN A 598 41.35 9.52 19.58
N THR A 599 41.67 8.82 18.49
CA THR A 599 42.99 8.19 18.26
C THR A 599 44.02 9.16 17.63
N GLY A 600 43.61 10.40 17.34
CA GLY A 600 44.40 11.41 16.63
C GLY A 600 44.32 11.32 15.11
N GLY A 601 43.25 10.72 14.58
CA GLY A 601 42.95 10.59 13.15
C GLY A 601 42.08 11.70 12.60
N THR A 602 41.54 11.49 11.39
CA THR A 602 40.42 12.25 10.82
C THR A 602 39.13 11.76 11.48
N ALA A 603 38.25 12.66 11.92
CA ALA A 603 36.91 12.25 12.35
C ALA A 603 36.03 11.89 11.13
N ASP A 604 34.98 11.07 11.29
CA ASP A 604 34.19 10.42 10.21
C ASP A 604 34.97 9.34 9.41
N ALA A 605 36.23 9.03 9.78
CA ALA A 605 37.00 7.97 9.14
C ALA A 605 36.82 6.64 9.88
N ASP A 606 35.62 6.05 9.76
CA ASP A 606 35.20 4.82 10.44
C ASP A 606 34.22 3.98 9.60
N ILE A 607 33.04 3.58 10.08
CA ILE A 607 32.03 2.85 9.28
C ILE A 607 30.59 3.28 9.61
N ASP A 608 30.37 4.34 10.40
CA ASP A 608 29.05 4.79 10.87
C ASP A 608 28.28 3.67 11.60
N ALA A 609 28.98 2.91 12.46
CA ALA A 609 28.36 1.80 13.19
C ALA A 609 27.28 2.25 14.20
N PRO A 610 27.44 3.35 14.96
CA PRO A 610 26.39 3.85 15.86
C PRO A 610 25.11 4.23 15.13
N GLU A 611 25.25 4.90 13.99
CA GLU A 611 24.15 5.28 13.11
C GLU A 611 23.47 4.03 12.53
N ALA A 612 24.23 2.99 12.16
CA ALA A 612 23.69 1.69 11.78
C ALA A 612 22.92 1.00 12.92
N TRP A 613 23.38 1.13 14.17
CA TRP A 613 22.74 0.55 15.35
C TRP A 613 21.43 1.24 15.76
N ASP A 614 21.17 2.45 15.28
CA ASP A 614 19.85 3.09 15.37
C ASP A 614 18.80 2.39 14.46
N ILE A 615 19.24 1.59 13.47
CA ILE A 615 18.40 0.75 12.60
C ILE A 615 18.38 -0.70 13.11
N THR A 616 19.55 -1.32 13.30
CA THR A 616 19.67 -2.69 13.84
C THR A 616 21.03 -2.95 14.50
N THR A 617 21.03 -3.68 15.61
CA THR A 617 22.26 -4.15 16.28
C THR A 617 22.69 -5.55 15.87
N GLY A 618 21.91 -6.25 15.03
CA GLY A 618 22.17 -7.63 14.60
C GLY A 618 21.03 -8.59 14.92
N ASN A 619 21.28 -9.88 14.73
CA ASN A 619 20.32 -10.96 14.98
C ASN A 619 21.09 -12.28 15.24
N SER A 620 20.89 -12.87 16.43
CA SER A 620 21.54 -14.10 16.90
C SER A 620 21.31 -15.33 16.00
N HIS A 621 20.28 -15.33 15.16
CA HIS A 621 20.03 -16.42 14.20
C HIS A 621 21.03 -16.42 13.03
N ILE A 622 21.67 -15.30 12.72
CA ILE A 622 22.65 -15.22 11.63
C ILE A 622 23.97 -15.84 12.08
N VAL A 623 24.41 -16.88 11.36
CA VAL A 623 25.65 -17.60 11.69
C VAL A 623 26.80 -17.15 10.79
N VAL A 624 27.85 -16.60 11.40
CA VAL A 624 29.10 -16.21 10.74
C VAL A 624 30.21 -17.23 11.03
N GLY A 625 30.62 -17.98 10.01
CA GLY A 625 31.69 -18.96 10.10
C GLY A 625 33.09 -18.32 10.05
N VAL A 626 33.82 -18.32 11.16
CA VAL A 626 35.18 -17.78 11.26
C VAL A 626 36.21 -18.86 10.90
N THR A 627 36.65 -18.85 9.64
CA THR A 627 37.66 -19.78 9.12
C THR A 627 39.05 -19.27 9.43
N ASP A 628 39.66 -19.72 10.53
CA ASP A 628 40.90 -19.13 11.07
C ASP A 628 41.66 -20.10 12.02
N THR A 629 42.31 -19.59 13.08
CA THR A 629 43.00 -20.34 14.13
C THR A 629 42.08 -20.91 15.21
N GLY A 630 40.77 -20.88 14.99
CA GLY A 630 39.75 -21.15 16.01
C GLY A 630 39.35 -19.90 16.78
N VAL A 631 38.41 -20.05 17.73
CA VAL A 631 37.90 -18.96 18.59
C VAL A 631 38.00 -19.37 20.05
N ASP A 632 38.42 -18.46 20.94
CA ASP A 632 38.26 -18.65 22.39
C ASP A 632 36.77 -18.49 22.74
N TYR A 633 36.00 -19.56 22.53
CA TYR A 633 34.56 -19.63 22.83
C TYR A 633 34.26 -19.51 24.34
N THR A 634 35.28 -19.37 25.19
CA THR A 634 35.14 -19.06 26.63
C THR A 634 35.42 -17.60 26.96
N HIS A 635 35.73 -16.77 25.97
CA HIS A 635 35.97 -15.35 26.14
C HIS A 635 34.67 -14.65 26.60
N PRO A 636 34.70 -13.84 27.68
CA PRO A 636 33.49 -13.22 28.22
C PRO A 636 32.67 -12.39 27.22
N ASP A 637 33.30 -11.56 26.37
CA ASP A 637 32.58 -10.81 25.31
C ASP A 637 32.13 -11.66 24.10
N LEU A 638 32.44 -12.95 24.05
CA LEU A 638 32.05 -13.82 22.91
C LEU A 638 31.09 -14.92 23.32
N ILE A 639 31.10 -15.37 24.58
CA ILE A 639 30.44 -16.60 25.02
C ILE A 639 28.93 -16.64 24.75
N ASN A 640 28.26 -15.47 24.74
CA ASN A 640 26.84 -15.36 24.44
C ASN A 640 26.55 -15.34 22.92
N ASN A 641 27.52 -14.89 22.12
CA ASN A 641 27.48 -14.83 20.65
C ASN A 641 28.17 -16.06 19.99
N MET A 642 28.49 -17.11 20.74
CA MET A 642 29.04 -18.34 20.19
C MET A 642 27.91 -19.24 19.67
N TRP A 643 27.96 -19.57 18.39
CA TRP A 643 27.06 -20.55 17.78
C TRP A 643 27.16 -21.90 18.51
N VAL A 644 26.01 -22.52 18.78
CA VAL A 644 25.92 -23.87 19.34
C VAL A 644 25.23 -24.77 18.33
N ASN A 645 25.86 -25.87 17.91
CA ASN A 645 25.22 -26.85 17.02
C ASN A 645 23.96 -27.43 17.71
N PRO A 646 22.73 -27.16 17.22
CA PRO A 646 21.50 -27.64 17.84
C PRO A 646 21.30 -29.15 17.67
N GLY A 647 22.04 -29.80 16.77
CA GLY A 647 21.97 -31.23 16.52
C GLY A 647 22.77 -32.10 17.50
N GLU A 648 23.71 -31.52 18.26
CA GLU A 648 24.72 -32.27 19.02
C GLU A 648 24.49 -32.30 20.54
N ILE A 649 24.76 -33.44 21.19
CA ILE A 649 24.71 -33.56 22.66
C ILE A 649 26.13 -33.49 23.25
N ALA A 650 26.56 -32.25 23.54
CA ALA A 650 27.86 -31.87 24.08
C ALA A 650 28.60 -32.91 24.97
N GLY A 651 29.67 -33.47 24.42
CA GLY A 651 30.66 -34.28 25.14
C GLY A 651 30.25 -35.74 25.32
N ASN A 652 29.37 -36.27 24.45
CA ASN A 652 28.94 -37.67 24.50
C ASN A 652 29.86 -38.60 23.66
N GLY A 653 30.68 -38.06 22.75
CA GLY A 653 31.57 -38.81 21.87
C GLY A 653 30.88 -39.47 20.67
N ILE A 654 29.77 -38.89 20.20
CA ILE A 654 28.91 -39.35 19.11
C ILE A 654 28.66 -38.16 18.16
N ASP A 655 28.63 -38.48 16.87
CA ASP A 655 28.08 -37.66 15.78
C ASP A 655 26.56 -37.90 15.83
N ASP A 656 25.84 -37.02 16.54
CA ASP A 656 24.42 -37.16 16.86
C ASP A 656 23.53 -36.66 15.72
N ASP A 657 23.94 -35.60 15.02
CA ASP A 657 23.22 -35.06 13.86
C ASP A 657 23.48 -35.84 12.55
N GLY A 658 24.57 -36.62 12.50
CA GLY A 658 24.95 -37.44 11.35
C GLY A 658 25.77 -36.70 10.28
N ASN A 659 26.26 -35.50 10.59
CA ASN A 659 27.02 -34.63 9.67
C ASN A 659 28.45 -35.18 9.38
N GLY A 660 28.94 -36.13 10.17
CA GLY A 660 30.24 -36.79 10.00
C GLY A 660 31.36 -36.25 10.89
N TYR A 661 31.07 -35.23 11.69
CA TYR A 661 31.90 -34.60 12.70
C TYR A 661 31.35 -34.98 14.10
N VAL A 662 32.18 -34.97 15.15
CA VAL A 662 31.81 -35.51 16.47
C VAL A 662 32.03 -34.46 17.54
N ASP A 663 31.01 -34.22 18.37
CA ASP A 663 31.00 -33.19 19.42
C ASP A 663 31.38 -31.79 18.86
N ASP A 664 30.92 -31.42 17.65
CA ASP A 664 31.28 -30.16 16.95
C ASP A 664 30.48 -28.93 17.44
N ILE A 665 30.38 -28.82 18.77
CA ILE A 665 29.42 -27.95 19.49
C ILE A 665 29.54 -26.48 19.11
N TYR A 666 30.75 -25.98 18.86
CA TYR A 666 31.02 -24.57 18.54
C TYR A 666 31.61 -24.42 17.11
N GLY A 667 31.45 -25.44 16.27
CA GLY A 667 32.22 -25.66 15.05
C GLY A 667 33.31 -26.73 15.25
N TYR A 668 34.30 -26.78 14.36
CA TYR A 668 35.22 -27.93 14.24
C TYR A 668 36.70 -27.55 14.05
N ASP A 669 37.61 -28.39 14.57
CA ASP A 669 39.05 -28.33 14.34
C ASP A 669 39.48 -29.33 13.24
N PHE A 670 39.68 -28.80 12.04
CA PHE A 670 40.11 -29.54 10.84
C PHE A 670 41.60 -29.90 10.86
N ILE A 671 42.45 -29.18 11.62
CA ILE A 671 43.90 -29.44 11.65
C ILE A 671 44.27 -30.55 12.66
N ASN A 672 43.49 -30.71 13.73
CA ASN A 672 43.62 -31.79 14.71
C ASN A 672 42.63 -32.95 14.46
N GLY A 673 41.45 -32.66 13.90
CA GLY A 673 40.41 -33.63 13.58
C GLY A 673 39.52 -33.98 14.79
N ASP A 674 39.06 -32.96 15.51
CA ASP A 674 38.13 -33.05 16.65
C ASP A 674 37.20 -31.82 16.78
N GLY A 675 36.11 -31.95 17.53
CA GLY A 675 35.10 -30.89 17.74
C GLY A 675 35.48 -29.79 18.74
N ASP A 676 36.78 -29.53 18.95
CA ASP A 676 37.28 -28.49 19.88
C ASP A 676 37.99 -27.36 19.11
N PRO A 677 37.25 -26.43 18.48
CA PRO A 677 37.82 -25.33 17.68
C PRO A 677 38.43 -24.20 18.52
N MET A 678 38.88 -24.48 19.75
CA MET A 678 39.51 -23.52 20.67
C MET A 678 40.77 -22.88 20.05
N ASP A 679 40.85 -21.54 20.13
CA ASP A 679 41.98 -20.79 19.60
C ASP A 679 43.26 -20.99 20.42
N ASP A 680 44.35 -21.34 19.74
CA ASP A 680 45.69 -21.51 20.31
C ASP A 680 46.74 -20.53 19.73
N ASN A 681 46.31 -19.58 18.89
CA ASN A 681 47.15 -18.55 18.27
C ASN A 681 46.75 -17.11 18.64
N SER A 682 45.49 -16.89 19.04
CA SER A 682 44.84 -15.59 19.26
C SER A 682 44.43 -14.83 18.00
N HIS A 683 44.49 -15.43 16.80
CA HIS A 683 44.13 -14.74 15.56
C HIS A 683 42.62 -14.74 15.34
N GLY A 684 42.00 -15.91 15.23
CA GLY A 684 40.56 -16.06 15.04
C GLY A 684 39.72 -15.47 16.16
N THR A 685 40.17 -15.50 17.43
CA THR A 685 39.48 -14.80 18.53
C THR A 685 39.37 -13.29 18.25
N HIS A 686 40.46 -12.66 17.78
CA HIS A 686 40.50 -11.21 17.52
C HIS A 686 39.59 -10.82 16.35
N VAL A 687 39.53 -11.68 15.33
CA VAL A 687 38.60 -11.58 14.20
C VAL A 687 37.15 -11.70 14.69
N ALA A 688 36.83 -12.72 15.49
CA ALA A 688 35.49 -12.94 16.04
C ALA A 688 34.99 -11.74 16.86
N GLY A 689 35.81 -11.15 17.72
CA GLY A 689 35.42 -9.96 18.49
C GLY A 689 35.20 -8.69 17.66
N THR A 690 35.75 -8.60 16.45
CA THR A 690 35.45 -7.48 15.53
C THR A 690 34.14 -7.72 14.77
N ILE A 691 33.80 -8.97 14.47
CA ILE A 691 32.49 -9.33 13.88
C ILE A 691 31.39 -9.06 14.89
N GLY A 692 31.48 -9.67 16.08
CA GLY A 692 30.42 -9.65 17.08
C GLY A 692 30.87 -10.02 18.48
N ALA A 693 31.73 -9.18 19.07
CA ALA A 693 31.76 -9.08 20.53
C ALA A 693 30.41 -8.51 21.02
N GLU A 694 29.84 -9.15 22.03
CA GLU A 694 28.55 -8.79 22.64
C GLU A 694 28.59 -7.32 23.11
N GLY A 695 27.65 -6.51 22.62
CA GLY A 695 27.52 -5.11 23.02
C GLY A 695 26.64 -4.92 24.25
N ASN A 696 26.79 -3.77 24.92
CA ASN A 696 25.99 -3.36 26.08
C ASN A 696 26.06 -4.33 27.28
N ASN A 697 27.15 -5.08 27.42
CA ASN A 697 27.35 -6.04 28.52
C ASN A 697 28.20 -5.47 29.68
N ASN A 698 28.50 -4.16 29.67
CA ASN A 698 29.42 -3.46 30.58
C ASN A 698 30.84 -4.07 30.62
N LEU A 699 31.27 -4.76 29.55
CA LEU A 699 32.58 -5.40 29.46
C LEU A 699 33.39 -4.82 28.31
N GLY A 700 34.25 -5.57 27.64
CA GLY A 700 35.44 -5.00 26.99
C GLY A 700 35.17 -4.13 25.77
N VAL A 701 34.76 -4.77 24.68
CA VAL A 701 34.58 -4.17 23.34
C VAL A 701 33.30 -4.71 22.72
N VAL A 702 32.73 -3.96 21.79
CA VAL A 702 31.58 -4.36 20.97
C VAL A 702 32.03 -4.66 19.54
N GLY A 703 31.40 -5.64 18.88
CA GLY A 703 31.59 -5.94 17.46
C GLY A 703 30.72 -5.08 16.55
N VAL A 704 30.78 -5.30 15.23
CA VAL A 704 29.90 -4.61 14.28
C VAL A 704 28.45 -5.10 14.42
N ALA A 705 28.23 -6.42 14.48
CA ALA A 705 26.96 -7.03 14.82
C ALA A 705 27.00 -7.42 16.30
N GLN A 706 26.30 -6.66 17.16
CA GLN A 706 26.31 -6.85 18.61
C GLN A 706 25.60 -8.15 19.02
N ASP A 707 24.55 -8.53 18.28
CA ASP A 707 23.88 -9.83 18.36
C ASP A 707 24.12 -10.63 17.08
N VAL A 708 24.76 -11.79 17.19
CA VAL A 708 25.14 -12.67 16.07
C VAL A 708 25.63 -14.03 16.60
N SER A 709 25.47 -15.09 15.82
CA SER A 709 26.08 -16.41 16.12
C SER A 709 27.43 -16.58 15.41
N ILE A 710 28.49 -16.87 16.16
CA ILE A 710 29.85 -17.08 15.62
C ILE A 710 30.19 -18.57 15.66
N ALA A 711 30.41 -19.20 14.50
CA ALA A 711 30.88 -20.58 14.40
C ALA A 711 32.40 -20.63 14.15
N ALA A 712 33.13 -21.43 14.93
CA ALA A 712 34.59 -21.47 14.89
C ALA A 712 35.10 -22.60 13.97
N LEU A 713 35.76 -22.22 12.87
CA LEU A 713 36.22 -23.17 11.84
C LEU A 713 37.75 -23.19 11.82
N LYS A 714 38.32 -24.03 12.68
CA LYS A 714 39.76 -24.03 12.98
C LYS A 714 40.52 -24.89 11.98
N PHE A 715 41.28 -24.25 11.08
CA PHE A 715 42.18 -24.94 10.14
C PHE A 715 43.65 -24.50 10.28
N LEU A 716 43.91 -23.42 11.01
CA LEU A 716 45.26 -22.96 11.35
C LEU A 716 45.63 -23.39 12.79
N GLY A 717 46.85 -23.89 12.97
CA GLY A 717 47.39 -24.25 14.28
C GLY A 717 48.03 -23.07 15.04
N SER A 718 48.54 -23.33 16.24
CA SER A 718 49.23 -22.34 17.10
C SER A 718 50.41 -21.61 16.45
N ASP A 719 51.00 -22.13 15.37
CA ASP A 719 52.05 -21.44 14.62
C ASP A 719 51.54 -20.49 13.51
N GLY A 720 50.21 -20.43 13.31
CA GLY A 720 49.55 -19.61 12.29
C GLY A 720 49.55 -20.24 10.90
N TYR A 721 49.82 -21.54 10.79
CA TYR A 721 49.83 -22.27 9.52
C TYR A 721 48.83 -23.43 9.52
N GLY A 722 48.33 -23.75 8.33
CA GLY A 722 47.41 -24.85 8.02
C GLY A 722 47.56 -25.27 6.57
N SER A 723 46.75 -26.22 6.10
CA SER A 723 46.75 -26.62 4.68
C SER A 723 45.54 -26.07 3.93
N SER A 724 45.70 -25.86 2.63
CA SER A 724 44.62 -25.47 1.73
C SER A 724 43.55 -26.56 1.52
N PHE A 725 43.79 -27.78 2.03
CA PHE A 725 42.79 -28.85 2.02
C PHE A 725 41.91 -28.75 3.26
N ASP A 726 42.50 -28.49 4.43
CA ASP A 726 41.77 -28.27 5.68
C ASP A 726 40.94 -26.98 5.59
N ALA A 727 41.43 -25.96 4.89
CA ALA A 727 40.66 -24.77 4.53
C ALA A 727 39.45 -25.07 3.61
N ALA A 728 39.59 -26.01 2.67
CA ALA A 728 38.48 -26.40 1.80
C ALA A 728 37.44 -27.23 2.55
N LEU A 729 37.86 -28.09 3.50
CA LEU A 729 36.96 -28.80 4.41
C LEU A 729 36.20 -27.84 5.33
N ALA A 730 36.83 -26.75 5.79
CA ALA A 730 36.15 -25.73 6.58
C ALA A 730 35.03 -25.02 5.80
N VAL A 731 35.27 -24.71 4.52
CA VAL A 731 34.22 -24.16 3.62
C VAL A 731 33.14 -25.20 3.33
N GLU A 732 33.50 -26.45 3.07
CA GLU A 732 32.55 -27.56 2.83
C GLU A 732 31.65 -27.80 4.06
N TYR A 733 32.22 -27.76 5.27
CA TYR A 733 31.47 -27.83 6.53
C TYR A 733 30.55 -26.62 6.72
N ALA A 734 31.04 -25.39 6.53
CA ALA A 734 30.20 -24.19 6.63
C ALA A 734 29.03 -24.21 5.65
N THR A 735 29.27 -24.73 4.44
CA THR A 735 28.23 -24.98 3.44
C THR A 735 27.25 -26.02 3.96
N MET A 736 27.72 -27.18 4.41
CA MET A 736 26.88 -28.26 4.93
C MET A 736 25.99 -27.83 6.10
N MET A 737 26.48 -26.97 7.00
CA MET A 737 25.75 -26.45 8.16
C MET A 737 24.88 -25.22 7.85
N GLY A 738 24.80 -24.77 6.59
CA GLY A 738 23.90 -23.70 6.18
C GLY A 738 24.32 -22.29 6.59
N PHE A 739 25.60 -22.03 6.85
CA PHE A 739 26.05 -20.70 7.27
C PHE A 739 26.03 -19.71 6.09
N ASP A 740 25.28 -18.61 6.21
CA ASP A 740 25.14 -17.59 5.16
C ASP A 740 26.45 -16.86 4.86
N ILE A 741 27.31 -16.65 5.88
CA ILE A 741 28.48 -15.78 5.79
C ILE A 741 29.70 -16.52 6.37
N THR A 742 30.83 -16.48 5.66
CA THR A 742 32.12 -16.92 6.21
C THR A 742 33.22 -15.87 6.07
N ASN A 743 34.00 -15.70 7.13
CA ASN A 743 35.13 -14.78 7.17
C ASN A 743 36.46 -15.54 7.02
N HIS A 744 37.25 -15.13 6.04
CA HIS A 744 38.54 -15.68 5.64
C HIS A 744 39.65 -14.65 5.80
N SER A 745 40.01 -14.38 7.07
CA SER A 745 41.03 -13.40 7.47
C SER A 745 42.48 -13.89 7.27
N TRP A 746 42.69 -14.77 6.29
CA TRP A 746 43.95 -15.45 5.96
C TRP A 746 44.17 -15.44 4.45
N GLY A 747 45.38 -15.81 4.01
CA GLY A 747 45.65 -16.01 2.60
C GLY A 747 47.13 -16.21 2.27
N GLY A 748 47.38 -16.61 1.03
CA GLY A 748 48.71 -16.82 0.47
C GLY A 748 48.85 -18.15 -0.27
N GLY A 749 50.01 -18.33 -0.90
CA GLY A 749 50.28 -19.49 -1.76
C GLY A 749 50.07 -19.17 -3.23
N THR A 750 49.48 -20.11 -3.97
CA THR A 750 49.15 -20.00 -5.40
C THR A 750 47.77 -20.60 -5.63
N TYR A 751 47.09 -20.23 -6.72
CA TYR A 751 45.79 -20.77 -7.12
C TYR A 751 45.65 -22.27 -6.83
N ASN A 752 44.60 -22.64 -6.10
CA ASN A 752 44.31 -24.02 -5.73
C ASN A 752 42.89 -24.40 -6.17
N GLN A 753 42.78 -25.33 -7.11
CA GLN A 753 41.50 -25.77 -7.66
C GLN A 753 40.56 -26.31 -6.57
N VAL A 754 41.04 -27.09 -5.60
CA VAL A 754 40.14 -27.71 -4.59
C VAL A 754 39.50 -26.66 -3.69
N LEU A 755 40.25 -25.59 -3.37
CA LEU A 755 39.72 -24.49 -2.57
C LEU A 755 38.78 -23.60 -3.40
N TYR A 756 39.09 -23.38 -4.68
CA TYR A 756 38.18 -22.71 -5.62
C TYR A 756 36.85 -23.50 -5.75
N ASP A 757 36.93 -24.81 -6.03
CA ASP A 757 35.75 -25.67 -6.21
C ASP A 757 34.85 -25.67 -4.96
N ALA A 758 35.43 -25.65 -3.75
CA ALA A 758 34.68 -25.56 -2.50
C ALA A 758 34.00 -24.20 -2.29
N MET A 759 34.69 -23.09 -2.61
CA MET A 759 34.15 -21.74 -2.49
C MET A 759 33.07 -21.44 -3.55
N GLU A 760 33.24 -21.99 -4.76
CA GLU A 760 32.24 -21.96 -5.85
C GLU A 760 30.99 -22.75 -5.45
N LEU A 761 31.16 -23.94 -4.85
CA LEU A 761 30.04 -24.77 -4.37
C LEU A 761 29.27 -24.09 -3.24
N ALA A 762 29.95 -23.40 -2.32
CA ALA A 762 29.32 -22.69 -1.20
C ALA A 762 28.32 -21.62 -1.68
N GLY A 763 28.70 -20.84 -2.70
CA GLY A 763 27.81 -19.87 -3.34
C GLY A 763 26.68 -20.50 -4.17
N GLN A 764 26.89 -21.70 -4.73
CA GLN A 764 25.88 -22.41 -5.53
C GLN A 764 24.83 -23.16 -4.71
N VAL A 765 25.19 -23.71 -3.55
CA VAL A 765 24.31 -24.61 -2.79
C VAL A 765 23.44 -23.86 -1.80
N ASN A 766 24.04 -22.98 -0.98
CA ASN A 766 23.34 -22.25 0.08
C ASN A 766 23.49 -20.73 -0.04
N GLY A 767 23.98 -20.23 -1.19
CA GLY A 767 24.19 -18.80 -1.37
C GLY A 767 25.18 -18.19 -0.38
N GLN A 768 26.21 -18.93 0.06
CA GLN A 768 27.14 -18.45 1.08
C GLN A 768 28.05 -17.33 0.56
N LEU A 769 28.07 -16.21 1.28
CA LEU A 769 28.96 -15.06 1.06
C LEU A 769 30.32 -15.28 1.75
N ILE A 770 31.41 -14.99 1.05
CA ILE A 770 32.78 -15.28 1.46
C ILE A 770 33.58 -13.98 1.55
N ILE A 771 33.91 -13.53 2.77
CA ILE A 771 34.64 -12.29 2.99
C ILE A 771 36.13 -12.60 3.17
N ALA A 772 36.99 -12.13 2.27
CA ALA A 772 38.39 -12.54 2.16
C ALA A 772 39.39 -11.38 2.32
N ALA A 773 40.46 -11.59 3.09
CA ALA A 773 41.52 -10.60 3.28
C ALA A 773 42.40 -10.41 2.02
N ALA A 774 42.50 -9.18 1.49
CA ALA A 774 43.31 -8.87 0.30
C ALA A 774 44.82 -9.10 0.49
N GLY A 775 45.32 -9.11 1.73
CA GLY A 775 46.68 -9.47 2.11
C GLY A 775 47.59 -8.28 2.46
N ASN A 776 48.74 -8.58 3.07
CA ASN A 776 49.54 -7.63 3.86
C ASN A 776 50.97 -7.40 3.33
N ASN A 777 51.14 -7.22 2.00
CA ASN A 777 52.46 -7.15 1.35
C ASN A 777 52.72 -5.88 0.52
N SER A 778 51.85 -4.88 0.57
CA SER A 778 51.98 -3.59 -0.16
C SER A 778 52.12 -3.79 -1.68
N ARG A 779 51.15 -4.47 -2.30
CA ARG A 779 51.17 -4.86 -3.71
C ARG A 779 49.79 -4.78 -4.37
N ASP A 780 49.86 -4.61 -5.67
CA ASP A 780 48.80 -4.77 -6.66
C ASP A 780 48.52 -6.27 -6.89
N ASN A 781 47.31 -6.72 -6.56
CA ASN A 781 46.80 -8.09 -6.70
C ASN A 781 46.42 -8.41 -8.17
N ASP A 782 46.04 -7.43 -8.99
CA ASP A 782 45.80 -7.64 -10.43
C ASP A 782 47.11 -8.06 -11.13
N ALA A 783 48.23 -7.51 -10.67
CA ALA A 783 49.57 -7.89 -11.11
C ALA A 783 50.13 -9.14 -10.38
N PHE A 784 49.72 -9.39 -9.13
CA PHE A 784 50.23 -10.47 -8.27
C PHE A 784 49.13 -11.13 -7.42
N PRO A 785 48.27 -11.99 -8.01
CA PRO A 785 47.10 -12.55 -7.32
C PRO A 785 47.39 -13.18 -5.96
N PHE A 786 46.52 -12.90 -4.99
CA PHE A 786 46.59 -13.37 -3.62
C PHE A 786 45.33 -14.18 -3.29
N TYR A 787 45.46 -15.43 -2.88
CA TYR A 787 44.33 -16.34 -2.68
C TYR A 787 44.02 -16.51 -1.17
N PRO A 788 42.73 -16.55 -0.77
CA PRO A 788 41.55 -16.72 -1.61
C PRO A 788 41.01 -15.44 -2.28
N SER A 789 41.37 -14.23 -1.85
CA SER A 789 40.74 -12.97 -2.31
C SER A 789 40.75 -12.71 -3.83
N SER A 790 41.72 -13.24 -4.57
CA SER A 790 41.82 -13.11 -6.03
C SER A 790 41.30 -14.33 -6.79
N TYR A 791 40.39 -15.12 -6.19
CA TYR A 791 39.53 -16.02 -6.96
C TYR A 791 38.44 -15.22 -7.66
N ASP A 792 38.20 -15.56 -8.92
CA ASP A 792 37.18 -14.96 -9.79
C ASP A 792 35.84 -15.66 -9.51
N LEU A 793 35.21 -15.31 -8.38
CA LEU A 793 33.97 -15.89 -7.88
C LEU A 793 33.05 -14.78 -7.35
N ASP A 794 31.80 -14.76 -7.83
CA ASP A 794 30.85 -13.69 -7.54
C ASP A 794 30.55 -13.57 -6.03
N ASN A 795 30.52 -14.69 -5.30
CA ASN A 795 30.26 -14.76 -3.86
C ASN A 795 31.45 -14.36 -2.96
N ILE A 796 32.56 -13.85 -3.51
CA ILE A 796 33.69 -13.35 -2.71
C ILE A 796 33.63 -11.81 -2.60
N ILE A 797 33.88 -11.29 -1.39
CA ILE A 797 34.24 -9.88 -1.16
C ILE A 797 35.68 -9.81 -0.66
N ALA A 798 36.57 -9.25 -1.47
CA ALA A 798 37.98 -9.05 -1.20
C ALA A 798 38.24 -7.69 -0.51
N VAL A 799 38.80 -7.72 0.70
CA VAL A 799 38.84 -6.55 1.60
C VAL A 799 40.26 -6.03 1.82
N ALA A 800 40.50 -4.78 1.43
CA ALA A 800 41.68 -3.98 1.78
C ALA A 800 41.55 -3.33 3.17
N ALA A 801 42.65 -2.79 3.71
CA ALA A 801 42.68 -2.10 4.99
C ALA A 801 42.89 -0.58 4.83
N THR A 802 42.10 0.24 5.52
CA THR A 802 42.37 1.67 5.77
C THR A 802 43.00 1.90 7.14
N ASP A 803 43.57 3.08 7.35
CA ASP A 803 43.87 3.64 8.66
C ASP A 803 42.91 4.76 9.07
N HIS A 804 43.03 5.20 10.33
CA HIS A 804 42.20 6.22 10.99
C HIS A 804 42.19 7.63 10.36
N ASN A 805 42.71 7.79 9.15
CA ASN A 805 42.64 9.00 8.32
C ASN A 805 42.03 8.73 6.93
N ASP A 806 41.43 7.56 6.71
CA ASP A 806 40.97 7.00 5.42
C ASP A 806 42.08 6.78 4.36
N ASP A 807 43.36 6.90 4.75
CA ASP A 807 44.47 6.48 3.90
C ASP A 807 44.54 4.94 3.81
N LEU A 808 44.83 4.40 2.62
CA LEU A 808 45.12 2.97 2.42
C LEU A 808 46.28 2.55 3.34
N ALA A 809 46.04 1.55 4.18
CA ALA A 809 47.01 1.10 5.17
C ALA A 809 48.32 0.67 4.49
N TRP A 810 49.45 1.11 5.03
CA TRP A 810 50.78 0.97 4.42
C TRP A 810 51.19 -0.47 4.06
N PHE A 811 50.58 -1.49 4.67
CA PHE A 811 50.79 -2.91 4.38
C PHE A 811 49.77 -3.51 3.39
N SER A 812 48.62 -2.87 3.18
CA SER A 812 47.51 -3.45 2.41
C SER A 812 47.92 -3.75 0.99
N GLN A 813 47.44 -4.87 0.46
CA GLN A 813 47.32 -5.05 -0.97
C GLN A 813 46.05 -4.38 -1.48
N TRP A 814 45.98 -4.17 -2.78
CA TRP A 814 44.91 -3.48 -3.51
C TRP A 814 44.80 -4.10 -4.91
N GLY A 815 43.77 -3.78 -5.68
CA GLY A 815 43.59 -4.22 -7.06
C GLY A 815 42.33 -3.59 -7.63
N GLU A 816 42.45 -2.89 -8.77
CA GLU A 816 41.36 -2.20 -9.45
C GLU A 816 40.25 -3.19 -9.88
N THR A 817 40.60 -4.48 -10.05
CA THR A 817 39.66 -5.55 -10.43
C THR A 817 39.61 -6.75 -9.48
N SER A 818 40.49 -6.82 -8.48
CA SER A 818 40.66 -8.00 -7.60
C SER A 818 40.63 -7.72 -6.10
N VAL A 819 40.23 -6.50 -5.72
CA VAL A 819 39.92 -6.11 -4.34
C VAL A 819 38.73 -5.16 -4.36
N ASP A 820 37.63 -5.53 -3.72
CA ASP A 820 36.34 -4.86 -3.93
C ASP A 820 36.20 -3.54 -3.16
N LEU A 821 36.54 -3.54 -1.86
CA LEU A 821 36.50 -2.35 -0.99
C LEU A 821 37.59 -2.37 0.08
N ALA A 822 37.68 -1.31 0.87
CA ALA A 822 38.50 -1.26 2.09
C ALA A 822 37.67 -1.07 3.36
N ALA A 823 38.22 -1.50 4.50
CA ALA A 823 37.62 -1.27 5.83
C ALA A 823 38.72 -1.02 6.89
N PRO A 824 38.39 -0.52 8.10
CA PRO A 824 39.36 -0.23 9.16
C PRO A 824 40.25 -1.42 9.57
N GLY A 825 41.56 -1.34 9.30
CA GLY A 825 42.50 -2.44 9.55
C GLY A 825 43.78 -2.09 10.31
N VAL A 826 43.91 -0.85 10.79
CA VAL A 826 45.12 -0.33 11.47
C VAL A 826 44.86 -0.03 12.94
N ASN A 827 45.67 -0.62 13.83
CA ASN A 827 45.48 -0.54 15.27
C ASN A 827 44.07 -0.93 15.75
N THR A 828 43.42 -1.87 15.06
CA THR A 828 42.11 -2.41 15.43
C THR A 828 42.21 -3.12 16.78
N LEU A 829 41.43 -2.65 17.76
CA LEU A 829 41.28 -3.27 19.07
C LEU A 829 40.18 -4.34 18.99
N SER A 830 40.43 -5.52 19.58
CA SER A 830 39.43 -6.58 19.72
C SER A 830 39.84 -7.57 20.83
N THR A 831 39.05 -8.63 21.03
CA THR A 831 39.27 -9.73 21.98
C THR A 831 40.54 -10.54 21.66
N VAL A 832 41.11 -11.21 22.67
CA VAL A 832 42.25 -12.14 22.56
C VAL A 832 42.19 -13.19 23.68
N LEU A 833 42.90 -14.32 23.50
CA LEU A 833 42.86 -15.48 24.40
C LEU A 833 42.86 -15.15 25.90
N ASN A 834 42.10 -15.93 26.67
CA ASN A 834 41.96 -15.88 28.13
C ASN A 834 41.20 -14.63 28.64
N GLY A 835 40.18 -14.17 27.91
CA GLY A 835 39.38 -12.99 28.29
C GLY A 835 40.16 -11.67 28.26
N GLY A 836 41.04 -11.52 27.28
CA GLY A 836 41.92 -10.35 27.14
C GLY A 836 41.55 -9.48 25.94
N TYR A 837 42.19 -8.31 25.85
CA TYR A 837 41.99 -7.38 24.72
C TYR A 837 43.32 -6.96 24.10
N GLY A 838 43.38 -6.91 22.78
CA GLY A 838 44.61 -6.72 22.02
C GLY A 838 44.42 -5.88 20.76
N VAL A 839 45.46 -5.13 20.41
CA VAL A 839 45.50 -4.30 19.20
C VAL A 839 46.31 -5.00 18.11
N LYS A 840 45.74 -5.12 16.91
CA LYS A 840 46.39 -5.72 15.73
C LYS A 840 46.34 -4.80 14.52
N ASN A 841 46.98 -5.24 13.45
CA ASN A 841 47.12 -4.51 12.18
C ASN A 841 47.13 -5.54 11.04
N GLY A 842 46.25 -5.38 10.06
CA GLY A 842 46.20 -6.23 8.87
C GLY A 842 44.88 -6.10 8.11
N THR A 843 44.86 -6.52 6.84
CA THR A 843 43.60 -6.78 6.12
C THR A 843 42.73 -7.79 6.86
N SER A 844 43.34 -8.73 7.58
CA SER A 844 42.70 -9.65 8.54
C SER A 844 41.90 -8.97 9.66
N MET A 845 42.11 -7.67 9.92
CA MET A 845 41.31 -6.88 10.86
C MET A 845 40.27 -6.00 10.15
N ALA A 846 40.41 -5.79 8.84
CA ALA A 846 39.43 -5.09 8.00
C ALA A 846 38.30 -6.03 7.55
N THR A 847 38.65 -7.24 7.08
CA THR A 847 37.73 -8.33 6.69
C THR A 847 36.58 -8.57 7.69
N PRO A 848 36.82 -8.69 9.03
CA PRO A 848 35.74 -8.89 9.98
C PRO A 848 34.75 -7.70 10.11
N HIS A 849 35.12 -6.47 9.77
CA HIS A 849 34.15 -5.37 9.74
C HIS A 849 33.12 -5.58 8.63
N VAL A 850 33.59 -5.96 7.43
CA VAL A 850 32.72 -6.28 6.28
C VAL A 850 31.86 -7.51 6.57
N ALA A 851 32.41 -8.55 7.21
CA ALA A 851 31.63 -9.72 7.63
C ALA A 851 30.55 -9.38 8.68
N GLY A 852 30.83 -8.43 9.57
CA GLY A 852 29.85 -7.91 10.52
C GLY A 852 28.73 -7.09 9.85
N VAL A 853 29.06 -6.21 8.89
CA VAL A 853 28.02 -5.47 8.13
C VAL A 853 27.17 -6.41 7.28
N ALA A 854 27.77 -7.44 6.67
CA ALA A 854 27.02 -8.49 5.97
C ALA A 854 26.05 -9.22 6.93
N ALA A 855 26.44 -9.44 8.20
CA ALA A 855 25.58 -10.04 9.21
C ALA A 855 24.46 -9.10 9.68
N LEU A 856 24.73 -7.79 9.82
CA LEU A 856 23.68 -6.77 10.05
C LEU A 856 22.65 -6.78 8.92
N LEU A 857 23.10 -6.73 7.65
CA LEU A 857 22.23 -6.76 6.47
C LEU A 857 21.39 -8.04 6.40
N LYS A 858 22.01 -9.21 6.61
CA LYS A 858 21.30 -10.50 6.58
C LYS A 858 20.34 -10.66 7.77
N GLY A 859 20.67 -10.06 8.92
CA GLY A 859 19.81 -10.09 10.12
C GLY A 859 18.63 -9.13 10.05
N PHE A 860 18.79 -8.01 9.35
CA PHE A 860 17.75 -7.00 9.10
C PHE A 860 16.84 -7.34 7.92
N ALA A 861 17.42 -7.91 6.85
CA ALA A 861 16.72 -8.30 5.63
C ALA A 861 17.10 -9.74 5.22
N PRO A 862 16.53 -10.77 5.89
CA PRO A 862 16.89 -12.17 5.64
C PRO A 862 16.64 -12.66 4.22
N TYR A 863 15.75 -12.02 3.47
CA TYR A 863 15.44 -12.33 2.07
C TYR A 863 16.58 -11.97 1.09
N LEU A 864 17.56 -11.14 1.49
CA LEU A 864 18.65 -10.75 0.59
C LEU A 864 19.56 -11.95 0.24
N SER A 865 19.81 -12.12 -1.06
CA SER A 865 20.84 -13.02 -1.57
C SER A 865 22.25 -12.45 -1.31
N TYR A 866 23.27 -13.31 -1.33
CA TYR A 866 24.67 -12.85 -1.18
C TYR A 866 25.08 -11.81 -2.22
N GLN A 867 24.51 -11.87 -3.43
CA GLN A 867 24.83 -10.93 -4.49
C GLN A 867 24.24 -9.56 -4.17
N GLN A 868 23.00 -9.49 -3.71
CA GLN A 868 22.39 -8.23 -3.24
C GLN A 868 23.15 -7.66 -2.04
N ILE A 869 23.53 -8.49 -1.05
CA ILE A 869 24.34 -8.04 0.10
C ILE A 869 25.68 -7.47 -0.37
N LYS A 870 26.36 -8.14 -1.32
CA LYS A 870 27.61 -7.64 -1.92
C LYS A 870 27.40 -6.33 -2.68
N ASP A 871 26.38 -6.25 -3.51
CA ASP A 871 26.09 -5.07 -4.33
C ASP A 871 25.73 -3.86 -3.46
N ILE A 872 24.95 -4.07 -2.39
CA ILE A 872 24.65 -3.05 -1.36
C ILE A 872 25.94 -2.58 -0.67
N ILE A 873 26.76 -3.50 -0.12
CA ILE A 873 28.03 -3.16 0.56
C ILE A 873 29.00 -2.38 -0.34
N LEU A 874 29.00 -2.65 -1.65
CA LEU A 874 29.88 -1.98 -2.61
C LEU A 874 29.30 -0.65 -3.13
N GLY A 875 27.97 -0.56 -3.26
CA GLY A 875 27.27 0.64 -3.71
C GLY A 875 27.20 1.74 -2.63
N SER A 876 27.06 1.35 -1.37
CA SER A 876 26.91 2.24 -0.21
C SER A 876 28.25 2.72 0.40
N ALA A 877 29.37 2.19 -0.09
CA ALA A 877 30.71 2.48 0.41
C ALA A 877 31.09 3.97 0.24
N ASP A 878 31.67 4.56 1.28
CA ASP A 878 32.10 5.96 1.27
C ASP A 878 33.18 6.21 0.21
N PRO A 879 32.97 7.13 -0.76
CA PRO A 879 33.89 7.32 -1.86
C PRO A 879 35.15 8.10 -1.43
N ILE A 880 36.26 7.38 -1.24
CA ILE A 880 37.53 7.96 -0.80
C ILE A 880 38.45 8.22 -2.01
N ALA A 881 38.70 9.50 -2.31
CA ALA A 881 39.49 9.92 -3.48
C ALA A 881 40.96 9.45 -3.53
N SER A 882 41.48 8.81 -2.48
CA SER A 882 42.80 8.14 -2.46
C SER A 882 42.73 6.64 -2.76
N LEU A 883 41.53 6.04 -2.72
CA LEU A 883 41.23 4.64 -3.02
C LEU A 883 40.64 4.45 -4.44
N ASP A 884 40.10 5.51 -5.04
CA ASP A 884 39.71 5.56 -6.47
C ASP A 884 40.82 5.05 -7.40
N GLY A 885 40.50 4.09 -8.26
CA GLY A 885 41.45 3.39 -9.13
C GLY A 885 42.42 2.43 -8.42
N LEU A 886 42.18 2.07 -7.16
CA LEU A 886 42.90 1.01 -6.43
C LEU A 886 42.01 -0.16 -6.00
N LEU A 887 40.68 0.01 -6.00
CA LEU A 887 39.66 -0.94 -5.53
C LEU A 887 38.43 -0.83 -6.47
N VAL A 888 37.57 -1.86 -6.52
CA VAL A 888 36.38 -1.87 -7.39
C VAL A 888 35.38 -0.76 -7.03
N SER A 889 35.03 -0.62 -5.74
CA SER A 889 34.18 0.47 -5.24
C SER A 889 34.87 1.83 -5.20
N GLY A 890 36.20 1.86 -5.22
CA GLY A 890 36.99 3.06 -4.92
C GLY A 890 36.75 3.63 -3.51
N GLY A 891 36.12 2.86 -2.61
CA GLY A 891 35.57 3.36 -1.35
C GLY A 891 35.91 2.54 -0.11
N ARG A 892 35.39 3.02 1.01
CA ARG A 892 35.56 2.48 2.36
C ARG A 892 34.19 2.05 2.91
N LEU A 893 34.13 0.92 3.62
CA LEU A 893 32.88 0.37 4.17
C LEU A 893 32.09 1.41 4.98
N ASN A 894 30.78 1.49 4.74
CA ASN A 894 29.83 2.24 5.56
C ASN A 894 28.65 1.30 5.91
N ALA A 895 28.36 1.15 7.20
CA ALA A 895 27.33 0.25 7.71
C ALA A 895 25.93 0.89 7.66
N TYR A 896 25.84 2.19 7.93
CA TYR A 896 24.58 2.93 7.95
C TYR A 896 24.00 3.11 6.55
N ASN A 897 24.80 3.59 5.59
CA ASN A 897 24.38 3.68 4.19
C ASN A 897 23.96 2.31 3.63
N ALA A 898 24.66 1.23 4.00
CA ALA A 898 24.30 -0.11 3.57
C ALA A 898 22.90 -0.53 4.05
N LEU A 899 22.51 -0.20 5.27
CA LEU A 899 21.17 -0.48 5.79
C LEU A 899 20.09 0.41 5.16
N LEU A 900 20.42 1.65 4.79
CA LEU A 900 19.51 2.56 4.08
C LEU A 900 19.27 2.17 2.61
N ASP A 901 20.25 1.53 1.96
CA ASP A 901 20.17 1.06 0.57
C ASP A 901 19.49 -0.32 0.43
N VAL A 902 18.90 -0.86 1.51
CA VAL A 902 18.12 -2.11 1.47
C VAL A 902 16.78 -1.85 0.76
N PRO A 903 16.47 -2.54 -0.36
CA PRO A 903 15.18 -2.41 -1.03
C PRO A 903 14.07 -3.07 -0.21
N GLU A 904 12.85 -2.52 -0.23
CA GLU A 904 11.70 -3.13 0.45
C GLU A 904 11.44 -4.57 -0.02
N ALA A 905 11.01 -5.43 0.91
CA ALA A 905 10.73 -6.83 0.65
C ALA A 905 9.62 -6.96 -0.40
N SER A 906 9.94 -7.55 -1.55
CA SER A 906 8.93 -7.94 -2.52
C SER A 906 8.26 -9.22 -2.03
N ALA A 907 6.99 -9.15 -1.61
CA ALA A 907 6.22 -10.31 -1.16
C ALA A 907 6.34 -11.47 -2.17
N HIS A 908 6.75 -12.64 -1.70
CA HIS A 908 6.97 -13.78 -2.57
C HIS A 908 5.60 -14.39 -2.94
N SER A 909 5.24 -14.29 -4.22
CA SER A 909 3.91 -14.64 -4.69
C SER A 909 3.81 -16.11 -5.11
N VAL A 910 2.89 -16.83 -4.48
CA VAL A 910 2.62 -18.24 -4.72
C VAL A 910 1.19 -18.40 -5.25
N THR A 911 1.02 -19.21 -6.28
CA THR A 911 -0.31 -19.55 -6.84
C THR A 911 -0.49 -21.06 -6.83
N VAL A 912 -1.56 -21.54 -6.21
CA VAL A 912 -1.89 -22.98 -6.13
C VAL A 912 -2.70 -23.39 -7.37
N GLU A 913 -2.34 -24.49 -8.04
CA GLU A 913 -3.12 -25.02 -9.18
C GLU A 913 -4.31 -25.87 -8.67
N VAL A 914 -5.53 -25.35 -8.82
CA VAL A 914 -6.85 -26.02 -8.73
C VAL A 914 -6.81 -27.50 -8.29
N GLY A 915 -7.20 -27.74 -7.05
CA GLY A 915 -7.39 -29.08 -6.49
C GLY A 915 -6.08 -29.80 -6.19
N ARG A 916 -5.11 -29.08 -5.60
CA ARG A 916 -3.84 -29.67 -5.14
C ARG A 916 -3.47 -29.25 -3.73
N THR A 917 -3.08 -30.26 -2.95
CA THR A 917 -2.44 -30.12 -1.66
C THR A 917 -1.00 -29.59 -1.78
N ALA A 918 -0.69 -28.46 -1.14
CA ALA A 918 0.67 -27.93 -1.03
C ALA A 918 1.62 -28.87 -0.26
N ASN A 919 1.06 -29.72 0.60
CA ASN A 919 1.74 -30.50 1.62
C ASN A 919 2.14 -31.94 1.18
N GLN A 920 2.92 -32.06 0.07
CA GLN A 920 4.17 -32.87 -0.02
C GLN A 920 4.63 -33.16 -1.47
N ASN A 921 5.72 -32.50 -1.88
CA ASN A 921 6.55 -32.78 -3.07
C ASN A 921 5.88 -32.62 -4.45
N ASN A 922 5.99 -31.43 -5.05
CA ASN A 922 6.02 -31.31 -6.51
C ASN A 922 7.28 -30.58 -6.99
N PHE A 923 8.40 -31.31 -7.08
CA PHE A 923 9.63 -30.79 -7.69
C PHE A 923 9.42 -30.52 -9.18
N GLY A 924 9.34 -29.24 -9.58
CA GLY A 924 9.63 -28.84 -10.95
C GLY A 924 8.99 -27.54 -11.43
N PHE A 925 9.75 -26.44 -11.29
CA PHE A 925 9.53 -25.09 -11.84
C PHE A 925 8.60 -24.17 -11.02
N PHE A 926 9.24 -23.18 -10.35
CA PHE A 926 8.70 -22.14 -9.47
C PHE A 926 8.10 -22.61 -8.13
N GLY A 927 8.08 -21.69 -7.15
CA GLY A 927 8.06 -21.98 -5.72
C GLY A 927 6.69 -22.31 -5.14
N GLY A 928 6.69 -23.04 -4.03
CA GLY A 928 5.61 -23.02 -3.04
C GLY A 928 5.96 -22.07 -1.90
N ALA A 929 5.13 -22.05 -0.87
CA ALA A 929 5.34 -21.23 0.33
C ALA A 929 6.69 -21.49 1.02
N THR A 930 7.21 -20.46 1.69
CA THR A 930 8.57 -20.35 2.21
C THR A 930 8.55 -19.89 3.66
N THR A 931 9.69 -19.91 4.35
CA THR A 931 9.76 -19.35 5.71
C THR A 931 9.99 -17.83 5.68
N LEU A 932 9.22 -17.12 4.86
CA LEU A 932 9.23 -15.67 4.66
C LEU A 932 7.81 -15.22 4.31
N ASN A 933 7.46 -13.98 4.67
CA ASN A 933 6.20 -13.32 4.37
C ASN A 933 5.79 -13.49 2.88
N ASP A 934 4.84 -14.38 2.64
CA ASP A 934 4.33 -14.81 1.34
C ASP A 934 2.97 -14.15 1.03
N LEU A 935 2.69 -13.99 -0.27
CA LEU A 935 1.33 -13.76 -0.77
C LEU A 935 0.87 -15.02 -1.49
N ILE A 936 0.00 -15.79 -0.86
CA ILE A 936 -0.49 -17.07 -1.37
C ILE A 936 -1.91 -16.87 -1.91
N LYS A 937 -2.13 -17.29 -3.16
CA LYS A 937 -3.46 -17.34 -3.79
C LYS A 937 -3.81 -18.78 -4.15
N GLY A 938 -4.90 -19.30 -3.59
CA GLY A 938 -5.59 -20.44 -4.18
C GLY A 938 -6.36 -20.04 -5.44
N LEU A 939 -7.02 -21.01 -6.07
CA LEU A 939 -7.82 -20.87 -7.28
C LEU A 939 -9.09 -21.72 -7.13
N ASP A 940 -10.02 -21.68 -8.09
CA ASP A 940 -11.31 -22.38 -7.98
C ASP A 940 -11.20 -23.88 -7.58
N GLY A 941 -11.65 -24.22 -6.37
CA GLY A 941 -12.00 -25.54 -5.84
C GLY A 941 -11.09 -26.06 -4.71
N ASP A 942 -11.71 -26.78 -3.76
CA ASP A 942 -11.16 -27.35 -2.51
C ASP A 942 -9.62 -27.51 -2.47
N ASP A 943 -8.92 -26.50 -1.95
CA ASP A 943 -7.47 -26.43 -1.82
C ASP A 943 -6.98 -26.71 -0.38
N VAL A 944 -5.68 -26.99 -0.24
CA VAL A 944 -5.05 -27.20 1.09
C VAL A 944 -3.71 -26.48 1.13
N ILE A 945 -3.69 -25.39 1.89
CA ILE A 945 -2.61 -24.40 1.99
C ILE A 945 -1.94 -24.52 3.36
N SER A 946 -0.65 -24.23 3.40
CA SER A 946 0.17 -24.12 4.61
C SER A 946 1.25 -23.11 4.27
N ALA A 947 1.24 -21.98 4.96
CA ALA A 947 2.02 -20.80 4.61
C ALA A 947 3.48 -20.90 5.10
N GLN A 948 3.71 -21.71 6.16
CA GLN A 948 4.99 -21.88 6.86
C GLN A 948 5.28 -20.73 7.83
N ALA A 949 6.53 -20.32 8.02
CA ALA A 949 6.83 -19.29 9.01
C ALA A 949 7.01 -17.94 8.34
N GLY A 950 6.32 -16.90 8.78
CA GLY A 950 6.31 -15.58 8.13
C GLY A 950 5.04 -14.85 8.53
N ASP A 951 4.97 -13.53 8.33
CA ASP A 951 3.68 -12.83 8.43
C ASP A 951 3.01 -12.90 7.06
N ASP A 952 2.21 -13.95 6.85
CA ASP A 952 1.73 -14.37 5.53
C ASP A 952 0.33 -13.84 5.21
N ARG A 953 0.06 -13.65 3.92
CA ARG A 953 -1.28 -13.32 3.42
C ARG A 953 -1.79 -14.44 2.52
N VAL A 954 -2.85 -15.13 2.95
CA VAL A 954 -3.48 -16.21 2.19
C VAL A 954 -4.87 -15.80 1.72
N GLU A 955 -5.10 -15.87 0.41
CA GLU A 955 -6.41 -15.71 -0.24
C GLU A 955 -6.77 -17.08 -0.83
N ALA A 956 -7.68 -17.83 -0.19
CA ALA A 956 -7.93 -19.23 -0.53
C ALA A 956 -8.78 -19.38 -1.81
N GLY A 957 -9.93 -18.71 -1.89
CA GLY A 957 -10.66 -18.48 -3.15
C GLY A 957 -12.09 -19.05 -3.15
N GLU A 958 -12.57 -19.49 -4.32
CA GLU A 958 -13.81 -20.29 -4.37
C GLU A 958 -13.47 -21.74 -4.01
N GLY A 959 -13.96 -22.30 -2.91
CA GLY A 959 -13.62 -23.69 -2.52
C GLY A 959 -14.03 -24.04 -1.09
N ASN A 960 -14.01 -25.32 -0.74
CA ASN A 960 -14.06 -25.74 0.66
C ASN A 960 -12.63 -26.03 1.12
N ASP A 961 -11.95 -25.01 1.60
CA ASP A 961 -10.50 -24.98 1.71
C ASP A 961 -9.98 -25.32 3.12
N VAL A 962 -8.69 -25.65 3.21
CA VAL A 962 -8.01 -25.88 4.48
C VAL A 962 -6.70 -25.10 4.50
N VAL A 963 -6.64 -24.03 5.29
CA VAL A 963 -5.51 -23.10 5.35
C VAL A 963 -4.83 -23.17 6.72
N HIS A 964 -3.51 -23.26 6.73
CA HIS A 964 -2.67 -23.03 7.90
C HIS A 964 -1.80 -21.78 7.67
N GLY A 965 -1.85 -20.82 8.59
CA GLY A 965 -0.84 -19.76 8.72
C GLY A 965 0.50 -20.31 9.16
N ASP A 966 0.48 -21.31 10.07
CA ASP A 966 1.62 -21.97 10.69
C ASP A 966 2.33 -21.10 11.76
N ALA A 967 3.10 -20.05 11.42
CA ALA A 967 3.80 -19.26 12.45
C ALA A 967 4.24 -17.83 12.04
N GLY A 968 3.52 -16.81 12.53
CA GLY A 968 3.87 -15.41 12.35
C GLY A 968 2.79 -14.45 12.82
N LEU A 969 2.42 -13.48 11.97
CA LEU A 969 1.26 -12.60 12.14
C LEU A 969 0.40 -12.67 10.87
N ASP A 970 -0.40 -13.73 10.77
CA ASP A 970 -1.00 -14.14 9.52
C ASP A 970 -2.33 -13.45 9.22
N THR A 971 -2.62 -13.24 7.94
CA THR A 971 -3.93 -12.76 7.47
C THR A 971 -4.52 -13.76 6.48
N LEU A 972 -5.54 -14.51 6.93
CA LEU A 972 -6.15 -15.60 6.19
C LEU A 972 -7.56 -15.22 5.71
N TYR A 973 -7.85 -15.46 4.43
CA TYR A 973 -9.17 -15.30 3.81
C TYR A 973 -9.60 -16.64 3.21
N GLY A 974 -10.75 -17.16 3.66
CA GLY A 974 -11.41 -18.31 3.00
C GLY A 974 -12.04 -17.90 1.66
N GLU A 975 -12.86 -16.84 1.70
CA GLU A 975 -13.64 -16.26 0.58
C GLU A 975 -15.01 -16.94 0.32
N GLU A 976 -15.13 -17.91 -0.60
CA GLU A 976 -16.43 -18.56 -0.93
C GLU A 976 -16.40 -20.10 -0.76
N GLY A 977 -16.92 -20.59 0.37
CA GLY A 977 -17.26 -22.00 0.63
C GLY A 977 -17.31 -22.31 2.13
N ASP A 978 -17.38 -23.61 2.52
CA ASP A 978 -17.29 -23.98 3.94
C ASP A 978 -15.84 -24.33 4.30
N ASP A 979 -15.11 -23.37 4.86
CA ASP A 979 -13.65 -23.39 5.01
C ASP A 979 -13.15 -23.88 6.37
N ILE A 980 -11.86 -24.19 6.44
CA ILE A 980 -11.14 -24.51 7.68
C ILE A 980 -9.84 -23.70 7.76
N LEU A 981 -9.84 -22.64 8.57
CA LEU A 981 -8.70 -21.75 8.75
C LEU A 981 -8.04 -22.00 10.11
N PHE A 982 -6.71 -22.13 10.13
CA PHE A 982 -5.87 -22.20 11.32
C PHE A 982 -4.83 -21.07 11.27
N GLY A 983 -4.80 -20.17 12.26
CA GLY A 983 -3.68 -19.23 12.44
C GLY A 983 -2.42 -19.99 12.88
N ASP A 984 -2.58 -20.84 13.89
CA ASP A 984 -1.56 -21.65 14.57
C ASP A 984 -0.71 -20.84 15.61
N ASP A 985 0.56 -20.49 15.37
CA ASP A 985 1.40 -19.75 16.33
C ASP A 985 1.54 -18.26 15.91
N GLY A 986 0.60 -17.39 16.32
CA GLY A 986 0.60 -15.97 15.92
C GLY A 986 -0.41 -15.09 16.66
N ASN A 987 -0.48 -13.80 16.32
CA ASN A 987 -1.61 -12.92 16.64
C ASN A 987 -2.31 -12.63 15.31
N ASP A 988 -3.21 -13.53 14.91
CA ASP A 988 -3.61 -13.68 13.52
C ASP A 988 -4.96 -13.04 13.22
N VAL A 989 -5.24 -12.79 11.94
CA VAL A 989 -6.50 -12.23 11.47
C VAL A 989 -7.16 -13.18 10.48
N LEU A 990 -8.25 -13.81 10.91
CA LEU A 990 -8.98 -14.81 10.14
C LEU A 990 -10.30 -14.23 9.63
N TYR A 991 -10.49 -14.30 8.31
CA TYR A 991 -11.74 -14.00 7.62
C TYR A 991 -12.24 -15.27 6.97
N GLY A 992 -13.41 -15.77 7.39
CA GLY A 992 -14.08 -16.91 6.76
C GLY A 992 -14.59 -16.50 5.39
N GLY A 993 -15.82 -16.02 5.34
CA GLY A 993 -16.34 -15.33 4.16
C GLY A 993 -17.80 -15.64 3.92
N VAL A 994 -18.08 -16.58 3.02
CA VAL A 994 -19.43 -17.01 2.65
C VAL A 994 -19.53 -18.55 2.71
N GLY A 995 -19.95 -19.07 3.85
CA GLY A 995 -20.28 -20.48 4.07
C GLY A 995 -20.35 -20.85 5.56
N ASP A 996 -20.44 -22.15 5.86
CA ASP A 996 -20.45 -22.64 7.25
C ASP A 996 -18.99 -22.88 7.75
N ASP A 997 -18.26 -21.82 8.12
CA ASP A 997 -16.79 -21.88 8.30
C ASP A 997 -16.31 -22.43 9.65
N GLN A 998 -15.05 -22.88 9.70
CA GLN A 998 -14.34 -23.27 10.92
C GLN A 998 -13.03 -22.50 11.06
N GLN A 999 -12.99 -21.54 11.98
CA GLN A 999 -11.81 -20.73 12.27
C GLN A 999 -11.21 -21.12 13.62
N PHE A 1000 -9.91 -21.40 13.62
CA PHE A 1000 -9.11 -21.65 14.80
C PHE A 1000 -7.99 -20.61 14.82
N GLY A 1001 -7.96 -19.71 15.80
CA GLY A 1001 -6.87 -18.75 15.96
C GLY A 1001 -5.57 -19.48 16.28
N GLY A 1002 -5.33 -19.76 17.56
CA GLY A 1002 -4.34 -20.74 18.00
C GLY A 1002 -3.63 -20.31 19.27
N ALA A 1003 -2.52 -19.59 19.11
CA ALA A 1003 -1.60 -19.25 20.18
C ALA A 1003 -1.07 -17.80 20.11
N GLY A 1004 -1.97 -16.84 20.27
CA GLY A 1004 -1.69 -15.45 20.58
C GLY A 1004 -3.00 -14.70 20.83
N ASP A 1005 -3.03 -13.40 20.57
CA ASP A 1005 -4.26 -12.60 20.73
C ASP A 1005 -4.91 -12.39 19.33
N ASP A 1006 -5.84 -13.27 18.96
CA ASP A 1006 -6.34 -13.40 17.58
C ASP A 1006 -7.61 -12.57 17.27
N LEU A 1007 -7.85 -12.27 15.98
CA LEU A 1007 -9.04 -11.61 15.47
C LEU A 1007 -9.79 -12.48 14.46
N LEU A 1008 -10.94 -13.04 14.86
CA LEU A 1008 -11.76 -13.94 14.06
C LEU A 1008 -13.00 -13.24 13.51
N LYS A 1009 -13.31 -13.51 12.24
CA LYS A 1009 -14.49 -12.96 11.55
C LYS A 1009 -15.12 -14.02 10.65
N GLY A 1010 -16.15 -14.67 11.16
CA GLY A 1010 -17.02 -15.59 10.41
C GLY A 1010 -17.65 -14.92 9.19
N SER A 1011 -18.48 -13.91 9.47
CA SER A 1011 -19.35 -13.17 8.55
C SER A 1011 -20.79 -13.69 8.64
N ALA A 1012 -21.34 -14.40 7.66
CA ALA A 1012 -22.72 -14.87 7.72
C ALA A 1012 -22.78 -16.39 7.47
N ASP A 1013 -23.88 -17.01 7.93
CA ASP A 1013 -24.15 -18.46 7.96
C ASP A 1013 -23.62 -19.15 9.26
N ASP A 1014 -23.58 -20.50 9.38
CA ASP A 1014 -23.49 -21.21 10.68
C ASP A 1014 -22.02 -21.52 11.11
N ASP A 1015 -21.26 -20.51 11.55
CA ASP A 1015 -19.81 -20.60 11.83
C ASP A 1015 -19.38 -21.36 13.13
N LEU A 1016 -18.15 -21.86 13.15
CA LEU A 1016 -17.40 -22.30 14.34
C LEU A 1016 -16.16 -21.42 14.52
N LEU A 1017 -16.11 -20.66 15.62
CA LEU A 1017 -15.00 -19.74 15.93
C LEU A 1017 -14.33 -20.15 17.25
N ASP A 1018 -13.06 -20.55 17.19
CA ASP A 1018 -12.26 -21.01 18.34
C ASP A 1018 -10.97 -20.19 18.45
N GLY A 1019 -10.89 -19.20 19.34
CA GLY A 1019 -9.69 -18.34 19.46
C GLY A 1019 -8.45 -19.12 19.92
N GLY A 1020 -8.63 -20.04 20.86
CA GLY A 1020 -7.59 -20.98 21.27
C GLY A 1020 -6.91 -20.59 22.58
N THR A 1021 -5.76 -19.91 22.50
CA THR A 1021 -4.95 -19.53 23.67
C THR A 1021 -4.30 -18.14 23.59
N GLY A 1022 -5.07 -17.10 23.90
CA GLY A 1022 -4.53 -15.83 24.37
C GLY A 1022 -5.63 -14.94 24.93
N ILE A 1023 -5.89 -13.82 24.25
CA ILE A 1023 -7.02 -12.92 24.50
C ILE A 1023 -7.72 -12.64 23.17
N ASP A 1024 -8.64 -13.52 22.81
CA ASP A 1024 -9.12 -13.64 21.43
C ASP A 1024 -10.39 -12.81 21.19
N THR A 1025 -10.51 -12.25 19.97
CA THR A 1025 -11.53 -11.26 19.62
C THR A 1025 -12.39 -11.71 18.43
N VAL A 1026 -13.71 -11.62 18.56
CA VAL A 1026 -14.63 -11.81 17.42
C VAL A 1026 -15.19 -10.47 16.91
N ASP A 1027 -15.20 -10.27 15.58
CA ASP A 1027 -15.71 -9.04 14.94
C ASP A 1027 -17.06 -9.23 14.21
N TYR A 1028 -18.15 -8.74 14.85
CA TYR A 1028 -19.47 -8.65 14.23
C TYR A 1028 -19.81 -7.25 13.69
N SER A 1029 -18.88 -6.27 13.72
CA SER A 1029 -19.15 -4.87 13.34
C SER A 1029 -19.50 -4.65 11.87
N GLY A 1030 -19.29 -5.67 11.02
CA GLY A 1030 -19.79 -5.72 9.65
C GLY A 1030 -21.30 -5.94 9.52
N SER A 1031 -21.98 -6.40 10.57
CA SER A 1031 -23.39 -6.75 10.50
C SER A 1031 -24.33 -5.55 10.53
N VAL A 1032 -25.47 -5.68 9.84
CA VAL A 1032 -26.54 -4.66 9.75
C VAL A 1032 -27.76 -5.00 10.61
N GLU A 1033 -27.76 -6.14 11.30
CA GLU A 1033 -28.74 -6.52 12.33
C GLU A 1033 -28.00 -6.86 13.63
N GLY A 1034 -28.66 -6.63 14.77
CA GLY A 1034 -28.03 -6.78 16.09
C GLY A 1034 -27.86 -8.22 16.54
N ILE A 1035 -26.81 -8.46 17.30
CA ILE A 1035 -26.41 -9.78 17.78
C ILE A 1035 -26.94 -10.06 19.20
N ALA A 1036 -27.14 -11.33 19.50
CA ALA A 1036 -27.43 -11.86 20.83
C ALA A 1036 -26.43 -12.96 21.17
N LEU A 1037 -25.29 -12.56 21.71
CA LEU A 1037 -24.15 -13.41 22.01
C LEU A 1037 -24.07 -13.74 23.52
N PHE A 1038 -23.72 -14.98 23.80
CA PHE A 1038 -23.47 -15.51 25.13
C PHE A 1038 -22.20 -16.35 25.07
N LEU A 1039 -21.07 -15.85 25.62
CA LEU A 1039 -19.79 -16.57 25.54
C LEU A 1039 -19.92 -17.98 26.15
N GLY A 1040 -19.44 -18.99 25.42
CA GLY A 1040 -19.60 -20.41 25.74
C GLY A 1040 -20.99 -21.02 25.47
N PHE A 1041 -21.87 -20.33 24.74
CA PHE A 1041 -23.14 -20.82 24.23
C PHE A 1041 -23.34 -20.37 22.76
N ASN A 1042 -24.39 -20.87 22.10
CA ASN A 1042 -24.77 -20.45 20.74
C ASN A 1042 -25.09 -18.95 20.69
N ALA A 1043 -24.61 -18.30 19.64
CA ALA A 1043 -25.03 -16.94 19.29
C ALA A 1043 -26.36 -16.93 18.51
N ALA A 1044 -26.95 -15.75 18.31
CA ALA A 1044 -28.10 -15.55 17.42
C ALA A 1044 -28.21 -14.12 16.90
N GLY A 1045 -28.68 -13.94 15.67
CA GLY A 1045 -29.01 -12.63 15.08
C GLY A 1045 -27.86 -12.00 14.31
N GLY A 1046 -28.19 -11.26 13.25
CA GLY A 1046 -27.19 -10.65 12.37
C GLY A 1046 -26.24 -11.67 11.77
N PHE A 1047 -24.94 -11.39 11.93
CA PHE A 1047 -23.83 -12.23 11.52
C PHE A 1047 -23.55 -13.35 12.53
N ALA A 1048 -23.90 -13.15 13.81
CA ALA A 1048 -23.75 -14.16 14.85
C ALA A 1048 -24.89 -15.21 14.83
N ALA A 1049 -25.44 -15.54 13.66
CA ALA A 1049 -26.77 -16.16 13.51
C ALA A 1049 -26.81 -17.69 13.36
N GLY A 1050 -25.71 -18.38 13.64
CA GLY A 1050 -25.66 -19.83 13.83
C GLY A 1050 -24.57 -20.26 14.82
N ASP A 1051 -23.72 -19.30 15.17
CA ASP A 1051 -22.33 -19.50 15.49
C ASP A 1051 -22.12 -20.27 16.79
N THR A 1052 -21.02 -21.01 16.81
CA THR A 1052 -20.50 -21.66 18.01
C THR A 1052 -19.14 -21.06 18.35
N LEU A 1053 -19.09 -20.28 19.43
CA LEU A 1053 -17.86 -19.63 19.91
C LEU A 1053 -17.24 -20.39 21.09
N THR A 1054 -15.94 -20.63 21.04
CA THR A 1054 -15.14 -21.17 22.16
C THR A 1054 -13.83 -20.42 22.31
N ASN A 1055 -13.33 -20.28 23.55
CA ASN A 1055 -12.07 -19.57 23.84
C ASN A 1055 -12.02 -18.20 23.12
N ILE A 1056 -13.03 -17.36 23.39
CA ILE A 1056 -13.13 -15.98 22.91
C ILE A 1056 -13.35 -15.12 24.14
N GLU A 1057 -12.50 -14.13 24.36
CA GLU A 1057 -12.57 -13.22 25.50
C GLU A 1057 -13.21 -11.88 25.13
N ASN A 1058 -13.05 -11.43 23.89
CA ASN A 1058 -13.44 -10.09 23.44
C ASN A 1058 -14.46 -10.13 22.29
N VAL A 1059 -15.32 -9.11 22.21
CA VAL A 1059 -16.39 -9.00 21.21
C VAL A 1059 -16.50 -7.56 20.71
N LEU A 1060 -16.41 -7.39 19.38
CA LEU A 1060 -16.83 -6.16 18.71
C LEU A 1060 -18.27 -6.33 18.20
N GLY A 1061 -19.19 -5.54 18.77
CA GLY A 1061 -20.59 -5.49 18.40
C GLY A 1061 -20.86 -4.79 17.07
N THR A 1062 -22.15 -4.66 16.77
CA THR A 1062 -22.72 -4.11 15.55
C THR A 1062 -23.01 -2.60 15.69
N ARG A 1063 -23.47 -1.98 14.61
CA ARG A 1063 -24.01 -0.61 14.65
C ARG A 1063 -25.49 -0.55 15.04
N THR A 1064 -25.96 -1.56 15.78
CA THR A 1064 -27.37 -1.72 16.16
C THR A 1064 -27.50 -2.33 17.56
N HIS A 1065 -28.73 -2.49 18.06
CA HIS A 1065 -28.97 -2.92 19.44
C HIS A 1065 -28.50 -4.36 19.71
N ASP A 1066 -27.44 -4.50 20.50
CA ASP A 1066 -26.83 -5.79 20.81
C ASP A 1066 -27.14 -6.30 22.22
N LEU A 1067 -26.98 -7.61 22.39
CA LEU A 1067 -27.05 -8.33 23.66
C LEU A 1067 -25.79 -9.19 23.77
N ILE A 1068 -24.80 -8.71 24.53
CA ILE A 1068 -23.51 -9.39 24.70
C ILE A 1068 -23.34 -9.78 26.17
N ILE A 1069 -23.20 -11.07 26.43
CA ILE A 1069 -23.04 -11.62 27.78
C ILE A 1069 -21.77 -12.48 27.82
N GLY A 1070 -20.81 -12.05 28.66
CA GLY A 1070 -19.51 -12.68 28.90
C GLY A 1070 -19.59 -13.92 29.76
N ASP A 1071 -18.44 -14.37 30.30
CA ASP A 1071 -18.34 -15.67 30.95
C ASP A 1071 -17.97 -15.63 32.46
N ASN A 1072 -16.76 -16.01 32.88
CA ASN A 1072 -16.19 -15.86 34.22
C ASN A 1072 -14.67 -15.47 34.14
N GLY A 1073 -14.15 -15.20 32.94
CA GLY A 1073 -12.82 -14.63 32.66
C GLY A 1073 -12.90 -13.11 32.45
N SER A 1074 -11.75 -12.47 32.22
CA SER A 1074 -11.73 -11.04 31.87
C SER A 1074 -12.14 -10.86 30.41
N ASN A 1075 -13.20 -10.10 30.16
CA ASN A 1075 -13.73 -9.86 28.82
C ASN A 1075 -13.62 -8.38 28.39
N THR A 1076 -13.47 -8.11 27.08
CA THR A 1076 -13.58 -6.75 26.50
C THR A 1076 -14.72 -6.68 25.50
N PHE A 1077 -15.75 -5.87 25.76
CA PHE A 1077 -16.92 -5.72 24.88
C PHE A 1077 -17.11 -4.29 24.41
N GLU A 1078 -17.40 -4.15 23.12
CA GLU A 1078 -17.67 -2.88 22.44
C GLU A 1078 -19.04 -2.90 21.76
N GLY A 1079 -19.97 -2.01 22.15
CA GLY A 1079 -21.32 -1.90 21.58
C GLY A 1079 -21.45 -0.97 20.36
N ASP A 1080 -20.43 -0.16 20.05
CA ASP A 1080 -20.38 0.82 18.94
C ASP A 1080 -21.55 1.82 18.87
N LEU A 1081 -22.67 1.46 18.23
CA LEU A 1081 -23.84 2.33 18.07
C LEU A 1081 -25.13 1.58 18.38
N GLY A 1082 -25.91 1.97 19.39
CA GLY A 1082 -27.18 1.27 19.59
C GLY A 1082 -27.99 1.59 20.83
N ARG A 1083 -28.25 0.50 21.55
CA ARG A 1083 -28.93 0.38 22.84
C ARG A 1083 -28.55 -1.01 23.28
N ASP A 1084 -27.42 -1.07 23.95
CA ASP A 1084 -26.68 -2.31 24.01
C ASP A 1084 -26.76 -2.85 25.43
N TYR A 1085 -26.98 -4.14 25.56
CA TYR A 1085 -26.98 -4.83 26.85
C TYR A 1085 -25.67 -5.60 26.96
N LEU A 1086 -24.72 -5.04 27.70
CA LEU A 1086 -23.40 -5.61 27.93
C LEU A 1086 -23.34 -6.18 29.35
N ASN A 1087 -22.93 -7.44 29.52
CA ASN A 1087 -22.80 -8.08 30.82
C ASN A 1087 -21.47 -8.85 30.92
N GLY A 1088 -20.50 -8.39 31.69
CA GLY A 1088 -19.22 -9.09 31.89
C GLY A 1088 -19.34 -10.40 32.68
N GLN A 1089 -20.39 -10.51 33.50
CA GLN A 1089 -20.63 -11.55 34.52
C GLN A 1089 -19.60 -11.61 35.66
N GLY A 1090 -18.31 -11.65 35.35
CA GLY A 1090 -17.23 -11.65 36.34
C GLY A 1090 -15.91 -12.13 35.77
N GLY A 1091 -14.83 -11.68 36.39
CA GLY A 1091 -13.65 -11.31 35.62
C GLY A 1091 -13.29 -9.89 36.03
N ASN A 1092 -12.24 -9.32 35.46
CA ASN A 1092 -12.03 -7.88 35.51
C ASN A 1092 -12.26 -7.38 34.08
N ASP A 1093 -13.42 -6.79 33.82
CA ASP A 1093 -13.94 -6.62 32.47
C ASP A 1093 -13.79 -5.18 31.96
N PHE A 1094 -13.73 -5.00 30.64
CA PHE A 1094 -13.68 -3.70 29.95
C PHE A 1094 -14.91 -3.55 29.05
N LEU A 1095 -15.87 -2.74 29.48
CA LEU A 1095 -17.19 -2.66 28.84
C LEU A 1095 -17.47 -1.25 28.30
N TYR A 1096 -17.56 -1.11 26.97
CA TYR A 1096 -17.71 0.17 26.26
C TYR A 1096 -19.02 0.19 25.45
N GLY A 1097 -20.01 0.99 25.88
CA GLY A 1097 -21.29 1.20 25.15
C GLY A 1097 -21.18 2.18 23.98
N TYR A 1098 -20.25 3.13 24.06
CA TYR A 1098 -20.00 4.21 23.09
C TYR A 1098 -21.16 5.19 22.85
N ASN A 1099 -22.19 4.83 22.08
CA ASN A 1099 -23.21 5.78 21.66
C ASN A 1099 -24.57 5.12 21.46
N GLY A 1100 -25.28 4.95 22.57
CA GLY A 1100 -26.60 4.35 22.60
C GLY A 1100 -27.46 4.88 23.72
N TYR A 1101 -28.20 4.00 24.39
CA TYR A 1101 -28.86 4.28 25.67
C TYR A 1101 -28.77 2.97 26.42
N ASP A 1102 -27.60 2.75 26.98
CA ASP A 1102 -27.05 1.41 27.13
C ASP A 1102 -27.29 0.87 28.53
N ILE A 1103 -27.19 -0.44 28.68
CA ILE A 1103 -27.35 -1.13 29.95
C ILE A 1103 -26.11 -2.01 30.13
N ILE A 1104 -25.21 -1.55 31.00
CA ILE A 1104 -23.93 -2.21 31.23
C ILE A 1104 -23.88 -2.76 32.66
N GLU A 1105 -23.57 -4.05 32.78
CA GLU A 1105 -23.40 -4.77 34.04
C GLU A 1105 -21.99 -5.40 34.06
N GLY A 1106 -21.07 -4.91 34.89
CA GLY A 1106 -19.72 -5.51 35.05
C GLY A 1106 -19.84 -6.93 35.61
N GLY A 1107 -20.08 -7.02 36.90
CA GLY A 1107 -20.56 -8.23 37.55
C GLY A 1107 -19.75 -8.61 38.77
N ALA A 1108 -18.57 -9.20 38.57
CA ALA A 1108 -17.81 -9.78 39.68
C ALA A 1108 -16.28 -9.80 39.46
N GLY A 1109 -15.68 -8.62 39.44
CA GLY A 1109 -14.27 -8.37 39.78
C GLY A 1109 -14.03 -6.88 39.83
N ASP A 1110 -12.82 -6.42 39.48
CA ASP A 1110 -12.52 -4.99 39.44
C ASP A 1110 -12.71 -4.48 38.00
N ASP A 1111 -13.94 -4.08 37.66
CA ASP A 1111 -14.37 -3.82 36.28
C ASP A 1111 -14.15 -2.37 35.82
N LEU A 1112 -14.07 -2.13 34.51
CA LEU A 1112 -14.12 -0.80 33.90
C LEU A 1112 -15.34 -0.69 32.98
N ILE A 1113 -16.15 0.34 33.22
CA ILE A 1113 -17.42 0.57 32.53
C ILE A 1113 -17.46 1.99 31.98
N GLU A 1114 -17.75 2.11 30.69
CA GLU A 1114 -18.01 3.37 30.00
C GLU A 1114 -19.30 3.25 29.18
N GLY A 1115 -20.34 4.00 29.56
CA GLY A 1115 -21.57 4.12 28.75
C GLY A 1115 -21.31 4.92 27.47
N GLY A 1116 -20.71 6.10 27.63
CA GLY A 1116 -20.34 6.97 26.51
C GLY A 1116 -21.35 8.10 26.33
N ARG A 1117 -22.18 8.03 25.29
CA ARG A 1117 -23.12 9.11 24.92
C ARG A 1117 -24.57 8.74 25.14
N HIS A 1118 -25.31 9.73 25.64
CA HIS A 1118 -26.71 9.77 26.08
C HIS A 1118 -26.89 9.46 27.58
N ASP A 1119 -27.89 8.68 27.96
CA ASP A 1119 -28.34 8.51 29.34
C ASP A 1119 -28.30 7.01 29.68
N ASP A 1120 -27.15 6.53 30.14
CA ASP A 1120 -26.88 5.10 30.28
C ASP A 1120 -27.22 4.55 31.67
N VAL A 1121 -27.36 3.22 31.77
CA VAL A 1121 -27.65 2.50 33.01
C VAL A 1121 -26.52 1.53 33.32
N LEU A 1122 -25.67 1.92 34.26
CA LEU A 1122 -24.44 1.23 34.60
C LEU A 1122 -24.57 0.52 35.96
N THR A 1123 -23.97 -0.66 36.08
CA THR A 1123 -23.99 -1.49 37.30
C THR A 1123 -22.63 -2.15 37.45
N GLY A 1124 -21.91 -1.90 38.55
CA GLY A 1124 -20.57 -2.44 38.75
C GLY A 1124 -20.61 -3.88 39.23
N GLY A 1125 -21.47 -4.18 40.20
CA GLY A 1125 -21.60 -5.51 40.79
C GLY A 1125 -20.77 -5.68 42.05
N THR A 1126 -19.74 -6.53 42.02
CA THR A 1126 -18.90 -6.81 43.19
C THR A 1126 -17.39 -6.78 42.91
N GLY A 1127 -16.78 -5.62 43.09
CA GLY A 1127 -15.34 -5.46 43.29
C GLY A 1127 -14.96 -3.99 43.45
N ALA A 1128 -13.88 -3.55 42.81
CA ALA A 1128 -13.37 -2.19 42.90
C ALA A 1128 -13.50 -1.42 41.57
N ASP A 1129 -14.74 -1.21 41.15
CA ASP A 1129 -15.08 -0.84 39.77
C ASP A 1129 -14.73 0.61 39.40
N ILE A 1130 -14.48 0.85 38.11
CA ILE A 1130 -14.16 2.15 37.52
C ILE A 1130 -15.26 2.53 36.54
N PHE A 1131 -16.03 3.56 36.88
CA PHE A 1131 -16.99 4.17 35.96
C PHE A 1131 -16.31 5.34 35.25
N LEU A 1132 -15.97 5.17 33.98
CA LEU A 1132 -15.26 6.16 33.16
C LEU A 1132 -16.24 7.13 32.52
N MET A 1133 -15.93 8.43 32.62
CA MET A 1133 -16.77 9.54 32.16
C MET A 1133 -15.89 10.50 31.33
N ARG A 1134 -16.01 10.42 30.00
CA ARG A 1134 -15.35 11.27 28.99
C ARG A 1134 -16.33 11.59 27.84
N GLY A 1135 -15.98 12.53 26.96
CA GLY A 1135 -16.80 12.89 25.79
C GLY A 1135 -17.80 14.04 26.00
N ILE A 1136 -18.82 14.13 25.15
CA ILE A 1136 -19.87 15.18 25.15
C ILE A 1136 -21.06 14.83 26.06
N THR A 1137 -21.97 15.78 26.32
CA THR A 1137 -23.05 15.67 27.33
C THR A 1137 -23.78 14.32 27.42
N HIS A 1138 -23.76 13.76 28.63
CA HIS A 1138 -24.41 12.51 29.04
C HIS A 1138 -25.08 12.67 30.43
N ALA A 1139 -26.06 11.81 30.76
CA ALA A 1139 -26.82 11.86 32.02
C ALA A 1139 -27.09 10.46 32.63
N ASP A 1140 -26.03 9.81 33.07
CA ASP A 1140 -26.03 8.37 33.38
C ASP A 1140 -26.57 8.03 34.77
N THR A 1141 -26.94 6.78 34.96
CA THR A 1141 -27.40 6.23 36.24
C THR A 1141 -26.54 5.04 36.63
N ILE A 1142 -25.85 5.13 37.77
CA ILE A 1142 -25.13 3.99 38.36
C ILE A 1142 -26.01 3.38 39.46
N ASN A 1143 -26.36 2.10 39.32
CA ASN A 1143 -27.36 1.42 40.15
C ASN A 1143 -26.88 1.05 41.57
N ASP A 1144 -25.59 0.79 41.75
CA ASP A 1144 -25.06 0.09 42.92
C ASP A 1144 -23.75 0.65 43.51
N PHE A 1145 -23.23 1.77 42.98
CA PHE A 1145 -21.96 2.40 43.38
C PHE A 1145 -21.65 2.29 44.88
N SER A 1146 -20.55 1.61 45.21
CA SER A 1146 -20.18 1.18 46.55
C SER A 1146 -18.73 1.52 46.89
N LYS A 1147 -18.49 2.70 47.48
CA LYS A 1147 -17.12 3.01 47.97
C LYS A 1147 -16.63 2.08 49.09
N THR A 1148 -17.46 1.14 49.56
CA THR A 1148 -17.06 0.08 50.47
C THR A 1148 -16.45 -1.14 49.79
N GLU A 1149 -16.75 -1.39 48.53
CA GLU A 1149 -16.21 -2.50 47.73
C GLU A 1149 -14.96 -2.03 46.98
N GLY A 1150 -15.03 -0.91 46.26
CA GLY A 1150 -13.84 -0.12 45.93
C GLY A 1150 -14.06 1.11 45.05
N ASP A 1151 -15.28 1.29 44.58
CA ASP A 1151 -15.66 1.88 43.29
C ASP A 1151 -15.22 3.32 43.11
N THR A 1152 -14.90 3.74 41.88
CA THR A 1152 -14.38 5.06 41.59
C THR A 1152 -15.00 5.62 40.31
N LEU A 1153 -15.46 6.87 40.35
CA LEU A 1153 -15.81 7.60 39.14
C LEU A 1153 -14.55 8.27 38.56
N TRP A 1154 -14.21 7.96 37.32
CA TRP A 1154 -13.12 8.65 36.62
C TRP A 1154 -13.70 9.78 35.79
N LEU A 1155 -13.43 11.03 36.18
CA LEU A 1155 -13.94 12.21 35.47
C LEU A 1155 -12.80 12.85 34.66
N ALA A 1156 -12.71 12.52 33.37
CA ALA A 1156 -11.57 12.91 32.54
C ALA A 1156 -11.42 14.44 32.41
N GLU A 1157 -12.53 15.13 32.16
CA GLU A 1157 -12.55 16.59 31.96
C GLU A 1157 -12.46 17.40 33.26
N VAL A 1158 -12.65 16.76 34.42
CA VAL A 1158 -12.70 17.47 35.71
C VAL A 1158 -11.36 17.38 36.41
N ILE A 1159 -10.77 18.55 36.68
CA ILE A 1159 -9.46 18.64 37.34
C ILE A 1159 -9.54 18.70 38.88
N ARG A 1160 -10.71 19.00 39.47
CA ARG A 1160 -10.89 19.10 40.93
C ARG A 1160 -12.33 18.87 41.40
N PHE A 1161 -12.49 18.22 42.55
CA PHE A 1161 -13.76 18.06 43.28
C PHE A 1161 -14.55 19.35 43.56
N ALA A 1162 -13.89 20.52 43.59
CA ALA A 1162 -14.56 21.80 43.85
C ALA A 1162 -15.37 22.31 42.66
N ASP A 1163 -15.20 21.71 41.48
CA ASP A 1163 -15.87 22.07 40.24
C ASP A 1163 -17.14 21.22 39.99
N LEU A 1164 -17.46 20.29 40.90
CA LEU A 1164 -18.70 19.48 40.91
C LEU A 1164 -19.85 20.16 41.69
N THR A 1165 -21.07 19.94 41.21
CA THR A 1165 -22.32 20.22 41.92
C THR A 1165 -22.95 18.89 42.35
N ILE A 1166 -23.34 18.79 43.63
CA ILE A 1166 -23.86 17.54 44.23
C ILE A 1166 -25.20 17.87 44.90
N GLU A 1167 -26.29 17.26 44.41
CA GLU A 1167 -27.66 17.51 44.85
C GLU A 1167 -28.42 16.20 45.16
N ASP A 1168 -29.57 16.33 45.82
CA ASP A 1168 -30.54 15.26 46.10
C ASP A 1168 -31.55 15.24 44.95
N ASP A 1169 -31.74 14.09 44.31
CA ASP A 1169 -32.71 13.91 43.21
C ASP A 1169 -34.19 14.06 43.67
N GLY A 1170 -34.42 13.99 44.98
CA GLY A 1170 -35.73 14.09 45.63
C GLY A 1170 -36.23 12.76 46.23
N ASP A 1171 -35.59 11.64 45.87
CA ASP A 1171 -35.81 10.31 46.45
C ASP A 1171 -34.65 9.87 47.38
N GLY A 1172 -33.59 10.69 47.46
CA GLY A 1172 -32.47 10.54 48.40
C GLY A 1172 -31.18 10.01 47.76
N ASN A 1173 -31.10 9.99 46.43
CA ASN A 1173 -29.92 9.57 45.67
C ASN A 1173 -29.02 10.78 45.35
N ALA A 1174 -27.74 10.53 45.11
CA ALA A 1174 -26.75 11.56 44.82
C ALA A 1174 -26.69 11.86 43.32
N LEU A 1175 -27.20 13.02 42.92
CA LEU A 1175 -27.00 13.57 41.58
C LEU A 1175 -25.73 14.42 41.57
N ILE A 1176 -24.71 13.97 40.84
CA ILE A 1176 -23.45 14.67 40.63
C ILE A 1176 -23.49 15.31 39.24
N SER A 1177 -23.08 16.56 39.10
CA SER A 1177 -23.06 17.27 37.81
C SER A 1177 -21.90 18.24 37.68
N TRP A 1178 -21.42 18.44 36.45
CA TRP A 1178 -20.34 19.37 36.12
C TRP A 1178 -20.57 20.05 34.77
N ALA A 1179 -19.75 21.07 34.48
CA ALA A 1179 -19.70 21.69 33.17
C ALA A 1179 -18.51 21.11 32.40
N GLY A 1180 -18.77 20.56 31.22
CA GLY A 1180 -17.79 19.89 30.38
C GLY A 1180 -17.80 20.38 28.92
N THR A 1181 -17.03 19.72 28.06
CA THR A 1181 -16.78 20.14 26.67
C THR A 1181 -17.92 19.71 25.75
N GLY A 1182 -19.07 20.36 25.89
CA GLY A 1182 -20.28 20.10 25.10
C GLY A 1182 -21.55 20.59 25.78
N GLY A 1183 -21.54 20.67 27.12
CA GLY A 1183 -22.65 21.17 27.92
C GLY A 1183 -22.60 20.73 29.38
N PRO A 1184 -23.76 20.58 30.06
CA PRO A 1184 -23.84 20.01 31.39
C PRO A 1184 -23.83 18.48 31.35
N HIS A 1185 -22.98 17.85 32.16
CA HIS A 1185 -22.92 16.41 32.34
C HIS A 1185 -23.47 16.06 33.72
N SER A 1186 -24.04 14.88 33.89
CA SER A 1186 -24.45 14.40 35.20
C SER A 1186 -24.39 12.88 35.34
N VAL A 1187 -24.24 12.41 36.57
CA VAL A 1187 -24.36 11.00 36.94
C VAL A 1187 -25.16 10.86 38.23
N LEU A 1188 -26.13 9.95 38.22
CA LEU A 1188 -27.00 9.64 39.34
C LEU A 1188 -26.53 8.37 40.05
N LEU A 1189 -26.09 8.48 41.30
CA LEU A 1189 -25.69 7.33 42.12
C LEU A 1189 -26.87 6.85 42.96
N ILE A 1190 -27.53 5.78 42.52
CA ILE A 1190 -28.66 5.19 43.24
C ILE A 1190 -28.21 4.66 44.61
N GLY A 1191 -29.06 4.84 45.63
CA GLY A 1191 -28.82 4.37 46.99
C GLY A 1191 -27.78 5.16 47.81
N ASN A 1192 -27.08 6.13 47.20
CA ASN A 1192 -26.04 6.93 47.84
C ASN A 1192 -26.57 8.30 48.29
N ASP A 1193 -26.40 8.65 49.57
CA ASP A 1193 -26.82 9.97 50.10
C ASP A 1193 -25.87 11.08 49.57
N PRO A 1194 -26.37 12.18 48.99
CA PRO A 1194 -25.55 13.32 48.54
C PRO A 1194 -24.62 13.87 49.63
N ALA A 1195 -24.99 13.74 50.91
CA ALA A 1195 -24.19 14.16 52.04
C ALA A 1195 -22.98 13.25 52.30
N ASP A 1196 -22.88 12.06 51.68
CA ASP A 1196 -21.79 11.11 51.85
C ASP A 1196 -20.72 11.12 50.74
N VAL A 1197 -21.00 11.72 49.57
CA VAL A 1197 -20.04 11.90 48.48
C VAL A 1197 -18.77 12.64 48.93
N ARG A 1198 -17.57 12.14 48.56
CA ARG A 1198 -16.26 12.72 48.93
C ARG A 1198 -15.31 12.75 47.74
N ALA A 1199 -14.33 13.66 47.78
CA ALA A 1199 -13.28 13.79 46.76
C ALA A 1199 -12.45 12.51 46.50
N ASN A 1200 -12.44 11.53 47.41
CA ASN A 1200 -11.75 10.25 47.23
C ASN A 1200 -12.63 9.15 46.60
N TRP A 1201 -13.83 9.49 46.13
CA TRP A 1201 -14.68 8.64 45.28
C TRP A 1201 -14.35 8.84 43.79
N PHE A 1202 -13.42 9.74 43.47
CA PHE A 1202 -13.15 10.20 42.12
C PHE A 1202 -11.66 10.10 41.77
N THR A 1203 -11.39 9.76 40.51
CA THR A 1203 -10.11 10.01 39.83
C THR A 1203 -10.29 11.19 38.85
N TRP A 1204 -9.20 11.92 38.59
CA TRP A 1204 -9.21 13.22 37.88
C TRP A 1204 -8.16 13.25 36.78
N GLY A 1205 -8.48 13.90 35.67
CA GLY A 1205 -7.59 14.07 34.51
C GLY A 1205 -7.70 12.93 33.50
N GLU A 1206 -6.94 13.03 32.41
CA GLU A 1206 -6.95 12.07 31.30
C GLU A 1206 -6.76 10.63 31.78
N TYR A 1207 -7.57 9.73 31.22
CA TYR A 1207 -7.45 8.30 31.47
C TYR A 1207 -6.26 7.73 30.70
N THR A 1208 -5.48 6.89 31.37
CA THR A 1208 -4.22 6.32 30.84
C THR A 1208 -4.12 4.81 31.09
N GLY A 1209 -5.27 4.15 31.25
CA GLY A 1209 -5.34 2.69 31.27
C GLY A 1209 -5.43 2.11 29.85
N PRO A 1210 -5.75 0.81 29.69
CA PRO A 1210 -5.92 0.20 28.37
C PRO A 1210 -6.92 0.99 27.53
N ALA A 1211 -6.55 1.23 26.28
CA ALA A 1211 -7.41 1.82 25.27
C ALA A 1211 -8.45 0.77 24.81
N SER A 1212 -9.51 1.24 24.16
CA SER A 1212 -10.47 0.35 23.50
C SER A 1212 -9.85 -0.19 22.19
N THR A 1213 -10.33 -1.30 21.66
CA THR A 1213 -9.75 -1.93 20.44
C THR A 1213 -9.90 -1.01 19.22
N ILE A 1214 -10.93 -0.14 19.19
CA ILE A 1214 -11.09 0.94 18.19
C ILE A 1214 -9.96 1.99 18.23
N ASP A 1215 -9.27 2.19 19.35
CA ASP A 1215 -8.11 3.11 19.46
C ASP A 1215 -6.80 2.47 18.91
N LEU A 1216 -6.77 1.15 18.68
CA LEU A 1216 -5.58 0.37 18.32
C LEU A 1216 -5.54 -0.14 16.87
N MET A 1217 -6.65 -0.12 16.13
CA MET A 1217 -6.67 -0.52 14.71
C MET A 1217 -6.06 0.54 13.80
N GLU A 1218 -4.91 0.25 13.17
CA GLU A 1218 -4.39 1.06 12.07
C GLU A 1218 -5.39 1.10 10.91
N GLY A 1219 -5.77 2.31 10.47
CA GLY A 1219 -6.71 2.52 9.37
C GLY A 1219 -8.18 2.74 9.76
N ALA A 1220 -8.57 2.55 11.03
CA ALA A 1220 -9.90 2.94 11.50
C ALA A 1220 -10.03 4.48 11.58
N PRO A 1221 -11.11 5.11 11.04
CA PRO A 1221 -11.31 6.54 11.21
C PRO A 1221 -11.56 6.89 12.67
N LYS A 1222 -10.72 7.75 13.26
CA LYS A 1222 -10.90 8.34 14.60
C LYS A 1222 -12.13 9.25 14.71
N ASP A 1223 -12.94 9.30 13.66
CA ASP A 1223 -14.10 10.17 13.48
C ASP A 1223 -15.41 9.58 14.01
N ARG A 1224 -15.42 8.31 14.50
CA ARG A 1224 -16.62 7.66 15.07
C ARG A 1224 -17.29 8.53 16.15
N GLU A 1225 -16.51 9.30 16.92
CA GLU A 1225 -17.06 10.26 17.87
C GLU A 1225 -17.79 11.45 17.21
N MET A 1226 -17.28 12.09 16.15
CA MET A 1226 -17.78 13.43 15.79
C MET A 1226 -18.99 13.45 14.83
N ALA A 1227 -19.28 12.37 14.11
CA ALA A 1227 -20.27 12.39 13.02
C ALA A 1227 -21.76 12.50 13.45
N TYR A 1228 -22.13 12.07 14.66
CA TYR A 1228 -23.54 11.85 15.02
C TYR A 1228 -24.26 12.98 15.80
N ALA A 1229 -23.57 14.07 16.15
CA ALA A 1229 -24.15 15.14 16.97
C ALA A 1229 -25.28 15.94 16.30
N GLU A 1230 -25.44 15.88 14.96
CA GLU A 1230 -26.46 16.66 14.22
C GLU A 1230 -27.70 15.87 13.78
N MET A 1231 -27.76 14.54 13.96
CA MET A 1231 -28.93 13.73 13.55
C MET A 1231 -30.01 13.52 14.62
N ILE A 1232 -29.69 13.67 15.91
CA ILE A 1232 -30.57 13.22 17.01
C ILE A 1232 -31.62 14.25 17.46
N ASP A 1233 -31.50 15.54 17.11
CA ASP A 1233 -32.57 16.55 17.32
C ASP A 1233 -33.77 16.38 16.34
N ALA A 1234 -33.83 15.26 15.61
CA ALA A 1234 -34.81 14.99 14.54
C ALA A 1234 -35.82 13.84 14.81
N GLY A 1235 -36.08 13.49 16.08
CA GLY A 1235 -37.48 13.25 16.48
C GLY A 1235 -37.97 11.81 16.75
N TYR A 1236 -37.16 10.90 17.32
CA TYR A 1236 -37.68 9.65 17.90
C TYR A 1236 -38.10 9.80 19.36
N ALA A 1237 -39.31 10.32 19.58
CA ALA A 1237 -39.92 10.40 20.90
C ALA A 1237 -40.79 9.16 21.20
N GLN A 1238 -40.43 8.43 22.26
CA GLN A 1238 -41.25 7.46 23.01
C GLN A 1238 -41.70 6.17 22.28
N HIS A 1239 -41.00 5.07 22.59
CA HIS A 1239 -41.63 3.75 22.74
C HIS A 1239 -41.45 3.28 24.20
N SER A 1240 -42.54 2.80 24.81
CA SER A 1240 -42.59 2.51 26.24
C SER A 1240 -42.38 1.02 26.55
N LEU A 1241 -41.38 0.69 27.39
CA LEU A 1241 -41.37 -0.27 28.51
C LEU A 1241 -42.32 -1.50 28.61
N SER A 1242 -42.97 -1.99 27.55
CA SER A 1242 -44.00 -3.05 27.65
C SER A 1242 -43.74 -4.38 26.97
N ASP A 1243 -42.78 -4.46 26.04
CA ASP A 1243 -42.77 -5.56 25.06
C ASP A 1243 -41.64 -6.60 25.27
N VAL A 1244 -40.72 -6.38 26.22
CA VAL A 1244 -39.79 -7.42 26.70
C VAL A 1244 -40.51 -8.34 27.67
N PHE A 1245 -41.08 -9.43 27.15
CA PHE A 1245 -41.17 -10.78 27.75
C PHE A 1245 -42.11 -11.64 26.89
N HIS A 1246 -41.57 -12.43 25.94
CA HIS A 1246 -42.09 -13.74 25.51
C HIS A 1246 -41.08 -14.42 24.55
N ILE A 1247 -40.01 -14.99 25.13
CA ILE A 1247 -39.25 -16.09 24.52
C ILE A 1247 -39.63 -17.36 25.31
N GLN A 1248 -39.83 -18.50 24.62
CA GLN A 1248 -40.32 -19.75 25.21
C GLN A 1248 -39.45 -20.94 24.80
#